data_AF-Q4N9M6-F1
#
_entry.id   AF-Q4N9M6-F1
#
_cell.length_a   1.000
_cell.length_b   1.000
_cell.length_c   1.000
_cell.angle_alpha   90.00
_cell.angle_beta   90.00
_cell.angle_gamma   90.00
#
_symmetry.space_group_name_H-M   'P 1'
#
loop_
_entity.id
_entity.type
_entity.pdbx_description
1 polymer ?
#
loop_
_entity_poly.entity_id
_entity_poly.type
_entity_poly.pdbx_seq_one_letter_code
_entity_poly.pdbx_strand_id
1 'polypeptide(L)'
;MTPITDDKNHPTDVPPENCELVTLNLNIKETTDKLEYFSRNSCREYSSYPGYIFNKVLEDDTPIWEANNINEFSKNLLVYEDSCDKYILIIPHDSNLVLLHQLKNNTWESVNTSINLNKMKMIERTGHEFVLEYYITEDCQGHKGHKLVRFDHHYYDLNNHNFKIIFNNLCDRVFYDNKVVWNYRDDPFRPYPEYLNFNLVDKTVTALLRDGSSIPLYLNDTVLKRPRDDSELENSQKRMKIDNSEQLNVCVYDYEKINSGYKMPLKLIPLDTDFIMSTNEFITICNRTGRFYGSRKGFVFNKLIENGKVFFETDDPEACTPCFSAEYVKKSNKYESGDKTSKKRRLEFFKYTRPNVDMLKFYTKNDSELSPDDYTVEYTSFMYKVTFLKDLYKIIHDGKVYWSYDNDKSYGFPTSVYFTDVDTDMKLTFSNGVEEVVDFTLELLKMYKNDEFGNKVEMDSGDYKVTKPERDQRLFTLKQGVRCIDVSYDRETIWRYNPNKGYPKSIFCDYSDCEIILRFDKFFILFEQNENSEWELSLCSIPRHLKLYTKDKNSNYVLMNEDHYKLETNLARTTLYKLKRGIMCSLVKYGDQVVWEHKEYEPYPEKVSCVLGLNSIRICSGDKYIAFESKRGLWSVKHYMFRLNKK
;
A
#
# COMPACT_ATOMS: atom_id res chain seq x y z
N MET A 1 7.92 32.57 -6.59
CA MET A 1 6.49 32.32 -6.89
C MET A 1 6.20 32.91 -8.26
N THR A 2 6.30 32.05 -9.26
CA THR A 2 5.60 32.17 -10.54
C THR A 2 4.49 31.10 -10.50
N PRO A 3 3.30 31.35 -11.07
CA PRO A 3 2.18 30.43 -10.96
C PRO A 3 2.53 29.14 -11.69
N ILE A 4 2.22 28.01 -11.05
CA ILE A 4 2.18 26.70 -11.72
C ILE A 4 1.00 26.78 -12.69
N THR A 5 1.29 26.96 -13.97
CA THR A 5 0.34 26.74 -15.04
C THR A 5 0.05 25.26 -15.12
N ASP A 6 -1.20 24.90 -14.84
CA ASP A 6 -1.85 23.77 -15.51
C ASP A 6 -1.71 24.00 -17.02
N ASP A 7 -0.76 23.33 -17.66
CA ASP A 7 -0.84 23.08 -19.09
C ASP A 7 0.04 21.89 -19.50
N LYS A 8 -0.65 20.84 -19.97
CA LYS A 8 -0.30 19.92 -21.08
C LYS A 8 1.10 19.29 -21.09
N ASN A 9 1.12 17.94 -21.13
CA ASN A 9 1.62 17.19 -22.31
C ASN A 9 1.44 15.67 -22.12
N HIS A 10 0.34 15.17 -22.68
CA HIS A 10 0.32 13.86 -23.35
C HIS A 10 1.34 13.90 -24.50
N PRO A 11 2.02 12.80 -24.86
CA PRO A 11 2.81 12.79 -26.07
C PRO A 11 1.82 12.79 -27.25
N THR A 12 1.54 13.99 -27.77
CA THR A 12 1.00 14.27 -29.12
C THR A 12 -0.18 13.42 -29.58
N ASP A 13 -1.38 13.69 -29.06
CA ASP A 13 -2.60 13.43 -29.85
C ASP A 13 -2.72 14.53 -30.90
N VAL A 14 -2.07 14.32 -32.05
CA VAL A 14 -2.34 15.12 -33.24
C VAL A 14 -3.83 14.95 -33.56
N PRO A 15 -4.61 16.03 -33.69
CA PRO A 15 -6.01 15.94 -34.10
C PRO A 15 -6.12 15.14 -35.40
N PRO A 16 -7.15 14.31 -35.60
CA PRO A 16 -7.32 13.52 -36.83
C PRO A 16 -7.18 14.34 -38.11
N GLU A 17 -7.57 15.61 -38.07
CA GLU A 17 -7.51 16.59 -39.18
C GLU A 17 -6.08 16.85 -39.66
N ASN A 18 -5.11 16.69 -38.77
CA ASN A 18 -3.70 17.00 -38.98
C ASN A 18 -2.87 15.72 -39.17
N CYS A 19 -3.50 14.54 -39.21
CA CYS A 19 -2.82 13.27 -39.44
C CYS A 19 -2.75 12.92 -40.93
N GLU A 20 -1.67 12.26 -41.33
CA GLU A 20 -1.61 11.59 -42.63
C GLU A 20 -2.52 10.36 -42.63
N LEU A 21 -3.35 10.23 -43.67
CA LEU A 21 -4.26 9.09 -43.82
C LEU A 21 -3.50 7.86 -44.28
N VAL A 22 -3.73 6.75 -43.59
CA VAL A 22 -3.11 5.45 -43.86
C VAL A 22 -4.19 4.43 -44.21
N THR A 23 -4.03 3.79 -45.36
CA THR A 23 -4.78 2.58 -45.70
C THR A 23 -4.05 1.38 -45.11
N LEU A 24 -4.66 0.73 -44.12
CA LEU A 24 -4.10 -0.45 -43.47
C LEU A 24 -4.42 -1.70 -44.29
N ASN A 25 -3.41 -2.46 -44.70
CA ASN A 25 -3.58 -3.79 -45.28
C ASN A 25 -3.28 -4.86 -44.22
N LEU A 26 -4.24 -5.73 -43.90
CA LEU A 26 -4.13 -6.77 -42.86
C LEU A 26 -3.14 -7.89 -43.21
N ASN A 27 -2.65 -7.92 -44.46
CA ASN A 27 -1.54 -8.78 -44.88
C ASN A 27 -0.19 -8.31 -44.31
N ILE A 28 -0.09 -7.04 -43.89
CA ILE A 28 1.07 -6.53 -43.16
C ILE A 28 1.06 -7.18 -41.78
N LYS A 29 2.14 -7.89 -41.45
CA LYS A 29 2.33 -8.61 -40.18
C LYS A 29 3.63 -8.20 -39.48
N GLU A 30 4.01 -6.94 -39.65
CA GLU A 30 5.21 -6.34 -39.10
C GLU A 30 5.01 -4.83 -38.84
N THR A 31 5.84 -4.28 -37.96
CA THR A 31 5.88 -2.84 -37.66
C THR A 31 6.54 -2.08 -38.79
N THR A 32 6.00 -0.92 -39.16
CA THR A 32 6.54 -0.04 -40.21
C THR A 32 6.91 1.33 -39.62
N ASP A 33 7.20 2.31 -40.46
CA ASP A 33 7.38 3.72 -40.08
C ASP A 33 6.07 4.43 -39.70
N LYS A 34 4.92 3.92 -40.19
CA LYS A 34 3.59 4.53 -39.98
C LYS A 34 2.75 3.85 -38.92
N LEU A 35 3.02 2.56 -38.63
CA LEU A 35 2.25 1.77 -37.69
C LEU A 35 3.10 0.79 -36.88
N GLU A 36 2.65 0.50 -35.67
CA GLU A 36 3.13 -0.59 -34.83
C GLU A 36 2.21 -1.81 -35.02
N TYR A 37 2.82 -2.99 -35.22
CA TYR A 37 2.13 -4.27 -35.25
C TYR A 37 2.50 -5.08 -34.01
N PHE A 38 1.48 -5.66 -33.36
CA PHE A 38 1.66 -6.53 -32.21
C PHE A 38 0.76 -7.77 -32.35
N SER A 39 1.29 -8.95 -32.03
CA SER A 39 0.52 -10.19 -32.07
C SER A 39 0.67 -10.94 -30.74
N ARG A 40 -0.46 -11.39 -30.19
CA ARG A 40 -0.54 -12.18 -28.96
C ARG A 40 -1.68 -13.18 -29.07
N ASN A 41 -1.40 -14.46 -28.81
CA ASN A 41 -2.38 -15.54 -28.95
C ASN A 41 -3.06 -15.48 -30.35
N SER A 42 -4.40 -15.45 -30.38
CA SER A 42 -5.22 -15.29 -31.59
C SER A 42 -5.56 -13.83 -31.95
N CYS A 43 -4.99 -12.84 -31.25
CA CYS A 43 -5.27 -11.43 -31.46
C CYS A 43 -4.05 -10.72 -32.07
N ARG A 44 -4.30 -10.00 -33.18
CA ARG A 44 -3.37 -9.04 -33.80
C ARG A 44 -3.85 -7.63 -33.50
N GLU A 45 -2.92 -6.71 -33.28
CA GLU A 45 -3.16 -5.31 -32.99
C GLU A 45 -2.33 -4.45 -33.92
N TYR A 46 -2.98 -3.44 -34.49
CA TYR A 46 -2.39 -2.44 -35.35
C TYR A 46 -2.63 -1.08 -34.72
N SER A 47 -1.57 -0.36 -34.42
CA SER A 47 -1.62 0.98 -33.85
C SER A 47 -0.92 1.96 -34.77
N SER A 48 -1.54 3.07 -35.14
CA SER A 48 -0.86 4.11 -35.92
C SER A 48 0.12 4.88 -35.03
N TYR A 49 1.29 5.24 -35.57
CA TYR A 49 2.20 6.14 -34.85
C TYR A 49 1.65 7.57 -34.80
N PRO A 50 2.12 8.42 -33.87
CA PRO A 50 1.72 9.82 -33.81
C PRO A 50 1.89 10.53 -35.17
N GLY A 51 0.85 11.23 -35.62
CA GLY A 51 0.80 11.88 -36.93
C GLY A 51 0.20 11.03 -38.07
N TYR A 52 -0.08 9.75 -37.82
CA TYR A 52 -0.76 8.86 -38.77
C TYR A 52 -2.11 8.41 -38.23
N ILE A 53 -3.07 8.13 -39.12
CA ILE A 53 -4.39 7.62 -38.74
C ILE A 53 -4.99 6.72 -39.83
N PHE A 54 -5.68 5.65 -39.44
CA PHE A 54 -6.32 4.74 -40.38
C PHE A 54 -7.67 5.28 -40.84
N ASN A 55 -7.88 5.36 -42.15
CA ASN A 55 -9.17 5.71 -42.75
C ASN A 55 -9.78 4.58 -43.58
N LYS A 56 -8.98 3.55 -43.90
CA LYS A 56 -9.39 2.41 -44.73
C LYS A 56 -8.64 1.15 -44.33
N VAL A 57 -9.31 0.00 -44.40
CA VAL A 57 -8.76 -1.32 -44.09
C VAL A 57 -9.00 -2.26 -45.27
N LEU A 58 -7.94 -2.95 -45.70
CA LEU A 58 -7.92 -3.91 -46.79
C LEU A 58 -7.46 -5.29 -46.30
N GLU A 59 -7.92 -6.35 -46.95
CA GLU A 59 -7.31 -7.69 -46.91
C GLU A 59 -7.27 -8.24 -48.32
N ASP A 60 -6.12 -8.72 -48.78
CA ASP A 60 -5.91 -9.18 -50.17
C ASP A 60 -6.43 -8.17 -51.22
N ASP A 61 -6.10 -6.89 -51.01
CA ASP A 61 -6.55 -5.73 -51.81
C ASP A 61 -8.07 -5.49 -51.85
N THR A 62 -8.84 -6.29 -51.11
CA THR A 62 -10.29 -6.13 -50.98
C THR A 62 -10.60 -5.18 -49.82
N PRO A 63 -11.38 -4.10 -50.04
CA PRO A 63 -11.77 -3.19 -48.97
C PRO A 63 -12.76 -3.86 -48.02
N ILE A 64 -12.38 -3.92 -46.74
CA ILE A 64 -13.23 -4.45 -45.66
C ILE A 64 -13.97 -3.30 -44.96
N TRP A 65 -13.29 -2.17 -44.77
CA TRP A 65 -13.84 -0.99 -44.10
C TRP A 65 -13.25 0.30 -44.65
N GLU A 66 -14.07 1.34 -44.68
CA GLU A 66 -13.69 2.69 -45.07
C GLU A 66 -14.50 3.69 -44.21
N ALA A 67 -13.81 4.66 -43.62
CA ALA A 67 -14.42 5.67 -42.76
C ALA A 67 -15.26 6.65 -43.59
N ASN A 68 -16.47 6.96 -43.11
CA ASN A 68 -17.35 7.91 -43.79
C ASN A 68 -17.03 9.38 -43.43
N ASN A 69 -16.44 9.60 -42.27
CA ASN A 69 -16.11 10.91 -41.74
C ASN A 69 -14.91 10.83 -40.80
N ILE A 70 -14.41 11.99 -40.40
CA ILE A 70 -13.20 12.12 -39.59
C ILE A 70 -13.31 11.50 -38.19
N ASN A 71 -14.51 11.43 -37.61
CA ASN A 71 -14.73 10.85 -36.29
C ASN A 71 -14.59 9.31 -36.32
N GLU A 72 -14.77 8.70 -37.50
CA GLU A 72 -14.60 7.27 -37.74
C GLU A 72 -13.15 6.87 -37.99
N PHE A 73 -12.24 7.82 -38.23
CA PHE A 73 -10.81 7.50 -38.37
C PHE A 73 -10.28 6.82 -37.11
N SER A 74 -9.38 5.86 -37.28
CA SER A 74 -8.96 4.96 -36.20
C SER A 74 -7.45 5.01 -35.98
N LYS A 75 -7.05 5.03 -34.70
CA LYS A 75 -5.64 4.85 -34.29
C LYS A 75 -5.31 3.42 -33.93
N ASN A 76 -6.31 2.60 -33.58
CA ASN A 76 -6.12 1.24 -33.11
C ASN A 76 -7.14 0.30 -33.75
N LEU A 77 -6.65 -0.82 -34.24
CA LEU A 77 -7.46 -1.89 -34.82
C LEU A 77 -7.01 -3.23 -34.25
N LEU A 78 -7.97 -4.08 -33.91
CA LEU A 78 -7.72 -5.44 -33.43
C LEU A 78 -8.30 -6.45 -34.42
N VAL A 79 -7.57 -7.53 -34.67
CA VAL A 79 -8.04 -8.66 -35.46
C VAL A 79 -7.95 -9.91 -34.60
N TYR A 80 -9.07 -10.57 -34.38
CA TYR A 80 -9.13 -11.89 -33.79
C TYR A 80 -9.35 -12.92 -34.89
N GLU A 81 -8.59 -14.01 -34.88
CA GLU A 81 -8.74 -15.10 -35.85
C GLU A 81 -8.39 -16.43 -35.19
N ASP A 82 -9.31 -17.39 -35.24
CA ASP A 82 -9.09 -18.76 -34.82
C ASP A 82 -9.52 -19.75 -35.92
N SER A 83 -9.64 -21.05 -35.58
CA SER A 83 -10.03 -22.07 -36.56
C SER A 83 -11.48 -21.96 -37.06
N CYS A 84 -12.32 -21.17 -36.39
CA CYS A 84 -13.76 -21.14 -36.60
C CYS A 84 -14.25 -19.75 -37.02
N ASP A 85 -13.73 -18.69 -36.41
CA ASP A 85 -14.24 -17.33 -36.57
C ASP A 85 -13.10 -16.31 -36.79
N LYS A 86 -13.46 -15.22 -37.48
CA LYS A 86 -12.59 -14.06 -37.68
C LYS A 86 -13.35 -12.77 -37.44
N TYR A 87 -12.79 -11.92 -36.58
CA TYR A 87 -13.37 -10.63 -36.21
C TYR A 87 -12.35 -9.51 -36.39
N ILE A 88 -12.82 -8.35 -36.84
CA ILE A 88 -12.05 -7.11 -36.87
C ILE A 88 -12.77 -6.07 -36.02
N LEU A 89 -12.10 -5.56 -35.01
CA LEU A 89 -12.59 -4.45 -34.21
C LEU A 89 -11.85 -3.16 -34.59
N ILE A 90 -12.60 -2.20 -35.11
CA ILE A 90 -12.13 -0.84 -35.34
C ILE A 90 -12.45 -0.03 -34.09
N ILE A 91 -11.44 0.71 -33.60
CA ILE A 91 -11.57 1.64 -32.47
C ILE A 91 -11.48 3.06 -33.04
N PRO A 92 -12.61 3.74 -33.30
CA PRO A 92 -12.60 5.07 -33.87
C PRO A 92 -12.11 6.14 -32.89
N HIS A 93 -11.71 7.29 -33.43
CA HIS A 93 -11.27 8.45 -32.66
C HIS A 93 -12.41 9.05 -31.83
N ASP A 94 -13.58 9.26 -32.43
CA ASP A 94 -14.73 9.84 -31.73
C ASP A 94 -16.08 9.28 -32.25
N SER A 95 -16.16 7.96 -32.34
CA SER A 95 -17.38 7.26 -32.74
C SER A 95 -17.54 5.95 -31.97
N ASN A 96 -18.67 5.27 -32.17
CA ASN A 96 -18.88 3.95 -31.57
C ASN A 96 -17.93 2.92 -32.18
N LEU A 97 -17.49 1.95 -31.38
CA LEU A 97 -16.72 0.80 -31.86
C LEU A 97 -17.44 0.10 -33.02
N VAL A 98 -16.69 -0.40 -33.99
CA VAL A 98 -17.25 -1.17 -35.11
C VAL A 98 -16.63 -2.55 -35.10
N LEU A 99 -17.45 -3.57 -34.83
CA LEU A 99 -17.03 -4.97 -34.90
C LEU A 99 -17.50 -5.55 -36.23
N LEU A 100 -16.57 -6.09 -37.00
CA LEU A 100 -16.84 -6.80 -38.25
C LEU A 100 -16.60 -8.28 -38.03
N HIS A 101 -17.51 -9.11 -38.53
CA HIS A 101 -17.43 -10.56 -38.43
C HIS A 101 -17.39 -11.17 -39.83
N GLN A 102 -16.43 -12.07 -40.05
CA GLN A 102 -16.32 -12.80 -41.31
C GLN A 102 -17.23 -14.03 -41.29
N LEU A 103 -18.19 -14.05 -42.20
CA LEU A 103 -19.09 -15.19 -42.39
C LEU A 103 -18.38 -16.30 -43.17
N LYS A 104 -18.92 -17.54 -43.11
CA LYS A 104 -18.36 -18.73 -43.79
C LYS A 104 -18.23 -18.60 -45.31
N ASN A 105 -18.95 -17.67 -45.92
CA ASN A 105 -18.87 -17.36 -47.36
C ASN A 105 -17.82 -16.28 -47.67
N ASN A 106 -16.95 -15.93 -46.71
CA ASN A 106 -15.95 -14.86 -46.77
C ASN A 106 -16.51 -13.45 -46.93
N THR A 107 -17.81 -13.24 -46.70
CA THR A 107 -18.40 -11.89 -46.62
C THR A 107 -18.36 -11.34 -45.20
N TRP A 108 -18.39 -10.01 -45.06
CA TRP A 108 -18.32 -9.33 -43.77
C TRP A 108 -19.69 -8.80 -43.36
N GLU A 109 -20.07 -9.02 -42.11
CA GLU A 109 -21.19 -8.33 -41.46
C GLU A 109 -20.68 -7.36 -40.40
N SER A 110 -21.40 -6.25 -40.18
CA SER A 110 -21.07 -5.29 -39.15
C SER A 110 -22.04 -5.41 -37.96
N VAL A 111 -21.48 -5.51 -36.76
CA VAL A 111 -22.20 -5.43 -35.50
C VAL A 111 -22.11 -4.00 -35.01
N ASN A 112 -23.24 -3.29 -35.08
CA ASN A 112 -23.31 -1.91 -34.62
C ASN A 112 -23.22 -1.87 -33.09
N THR A 113 -22.16 -1.27 -32.55
CA THR A 113 -21.98 -1.13 -31.10
C THR A 113 -22.49 0.23 -30.62
N SER A 114 -22.76 0.34 -29.32
CA SER A 114 -23.14 1.60 -28.66
C SER A 114 -22.05 2.13 -27.73
N ILE A 115 -20.80 1.69 -27.92
CA ILE A 115 -19.68 1.98 -27.03
C ILE A 115 -18.74 2.97 -27.73
N ASN A 116 -18.60 4.18 -27.19
CA ASN A 116 -17.62 5.17 -27.66
C ASN A 116 -16.52 5.33 -26.60
N LEU A 117 -15.29 4.92 -26.92
CA LEU A 117 -14.16 4.97 -25.98
C LEU A 117 -13.68 6.40 -25.69
N ASN A 118 -13.95 7.39 -26.54
CA ASN A 118 -13.65 8.80 -26.27
C ASN A 118 -14.48 9.35 -25.08
N LYS A 119 -15.63 8.74 -24.78
CA LYS A 119 -16.42 9.05 -23.58
C LYS A 119 -15.84 8.43 -22.31
N MET A 120 -14.85 7.55 -22.43
CA MET A 120 -14.27 6.82 -21.31
C MET A 120 -13.05 7.53 -20.75
N LYS A 121 -12.98 7.68 -19.42
CA LYS A 121 -11.80 8.21 -18.73
C LYS A 121 -11.41 7.26 -17.61
N MET A 122 -10.13 6.93 -17.51
CA MET A 122 -9.62 6.00 -16.50
C MET A 122 -8.58 6.72 -15.66
N ILE A 123 -8.73 6.65 -14.33
CA ILE A 123 -7.75 7.16 -13.37
C ILE A 123 -7.09 5.95 -12.74
N GLU A 124 -5.79 5.83 -12.98
CA GLU A 124 -4.97 4.81 -12.37
C GLU A 124 -4.34 5.34 -11.09
N ARG A 125 -4.11 4.43 -10.13
CA ARG A 125 -3.35 4.74 -8.93
C ARG A 125 -1.90 4.92 -9.37
N THR A 126 -1.45 6.15 -9.43
CA THR A 126 -0.03 6.44 -9.43
C THR A 126 0.50 6.01 -8.07
N GLY A 127 1.09 4.82 -7.99
CA GLY A 127 1.72 4.37 -6.75
C GLY A 127 2.75 5.41 -6.29
N HIS A 128 2.90 5.54 -4.98
CA HIS A 128 4.15 5.98 -4.34
C HIS A 128 5.26 4.95 -4.67
N GLU A 129 5.61 4.86 -5.94
CA GLU A 129 6.73 4.15 -6.54
C GLU A 129 6.61 4.40 -8.05
N PHE A 130 6.84 5.67 -8.44
CA PHE A 130 7.85 5.82 -9.46
C PHE A 130 9.12 5.16 -8.89
N VAL A 131 9.30 3.86 -9.13
CA VAL A 131 10.62 3.44 -9.55
C VAL A 131 10.76 4.08 -10.93
N LEU A 132 11.06 5.38 -10.94
CA LEU A 132 11.93 5.95 -11.95
C LEU A 132 13.16 5.05 -11.90
N GLU A 133 13.19 3.99 -12.71
CA GLU A 133 14.47 3.52 -13.19
C GLU A 133 15.01 4.69 -14.01
N TYR A 134 15.75 5.56 -13.33
CA TYR A 134 16.65 6.49 -13.97
C TYR A 134 17.63 5.63 -14.77
N TYR A 135 17.33 5.39 -16.03
CA TYR A 135 18.36 4.96 -16.96
C TYR A 135 19.30 6.14 -17.13
N ILE A 136 20.55 5.97 -16.72
CA ILE A 136 21.65 6.66 -17.38
C ILE A 136 21.88 5.82 -18.64
N THR A 137 21.28 6.21 -19.76
CA THR A 137 21.77 5.72 -21.05
C THR A 137 22.97 6.58 -21.42
N GLU A 138 24.17 6.00 -21.44
CA GLU A 138 25.29 6.58 -22.18
C GLU A 138 25.02 6.30 -23.66
N ASP A 139 24.85 7.36 -24.44
CA ASP A 139 24.93 7.25 -25.89
C ASP A 139 26.40 6.98 -26.30
N CYS A 140 26.63 6.66 -27.57
CA CYS A 140 27.97 6.39 -28.11
C CYS A 140 28.93 7.61 -28.01
N GLN A 141 28.45 8.74 -27.48
CA GLN A 141 29.19 9.99 -27.29
C GLN A 141 29.33 10.38 -25.81
N GLY A 142 28.86 9.54 -24.87
CA GLY A 142 29.02 9.74 -23.43
C GLY A 142 28.08 10.77 -22.81
N HIS A 143 26.98 11.15 -23.48
CA HIS A 143 25.98 12.02 -22.86
C HIS A 143 25.07 11.22 -21.93
N LYS A 144 24.91 11.73 -20.70
CA LYS A 144 23.92 11.21 -19.74
C LYS A 144 22.55 11.83 -20.03
N GLY A 145 21.71 11.10 -20.75
CA GLY A 145 20.32 11.48 -20.98
C GLY A 145 19.36 10.78 -20.00
N HIS A 146 18.44 11.53 -19.39
CA HIS A 146 17.31 10.96 -18.65
C HIS A 146 16.17 10.63 -19.63
N LYS A 147 15.87 9.35 -19.85
CA LYS A 147 14.70 8.93 -20.65
C LYS A 147 13.54 8.55 -19.73
N LEU A 148 12.49 9.37 -19.73
CA LEU A 148 11.18 9.02 -19.17
C LEU A 148 10.57 7.90 -20.02
N VAL A 149 10.57 6.67 -19.52
CA VAL A 149 9.80 5.58 -20.13
C VAL A 149 8.39 5.64 -19.54
N ARG A 150 7.45 6.18 -20.32
CA ARG A 150 6.01 6.14 -20.01
C ARG A 150 5.55 4.71 -20.33
N PHE A 151 5.11 3.95 -19.32
CA PHE A 151 4.52 2.63 -19.56
C PHE A 151 3.12 2.82 -20.15
N ASP A 152 2.73 1.94 -21.09
CA ASP A 152 1.33 1.84 -21.52
C ASP A 152 0.49 1.46 -20.31
N HIS A 153 -0.38 2.36 -19.88
CA HIS A 153 -1.22 2.24 -18.68
C HIS A 153 -2.18 1.02 -18.74
N HIS A 154 -2.69 0.77 -19.94
CA HIS A 154 -3.52 -0.37 -20.31
C HIS A 154 -3.22 -0.77 -21.75
N TYR A 155 -3.71 -1.93 -22.17
CA TYR A 155 -3.71 -2.34 -23.57
C TYR A 155 -5.02 -3.01 -23.92
N TYR A 156 -5.29 -3.12 -25.21
CA TYR A 156 -6.52 -3.72 -25.71
C TYR A 156 -6.33 -5.19 -26.03
N ASP A 157 -7.39 -5.97 -25.92
CA ASP A 157 -7.42 -7.35 -26.40
C ASP A 157 -8.78 -7.70 -27.00
N LEU A 158 -8.80 -8.67 -27.91
CA LEU A 158 -10.01 -9.17 -28.54
C LEU A 158 -9.99 -10.69 -28.53
N ASN A 159 -11.02 -11.28 -27.91
CA ASN A 159 -11.25 -12.71 -27.97
C ASN A 159 -12.66 -12.97 -28.48
N ASN A 160 -12.77 -13.41 -29.73
CA ASN A 160 -14.04 -13.50 -30.45
C ASN A 160 -14.72 -12.10 -30.44
N HIS A 161 -15.96 -11.98 -29.96
CA HIS A 161 -16.70 -10.72 -29.82
C HIS A 161 -16.50 -10.00 -28.47
N ASN A 162 -15.55 -10.45 -27.64
CA ASN A 162 -15.24 -9.84 -26.34
C ASN A 162 -14.03 -8.91 -26.45
N PHE A 163 -14.31 -7.61 -26.47
CA PHE A 163 -13.29 -6.57 -26.39
C PHE A 163 -12.89 -6.36 -24.93
N LYS A 164 -11.58 -6.30 -24.67
CA LYS A 164 -11.04 -6.11 -23.32
C LYS A 164 -10.13 -4.90 -23.26
N ILE A 165 -10.29 -4.11 -22.20
CA ILE A 165 -9.30 -3.12 -21.77
C ILE A 165 -8.59 -3.73 -20.57
N ILE A 166 -7.34 -4.15 -20.77
CA ILE A 166 -6.53 -4.84 -19.77
C ILE A 166 -5.60 -3.84 -19.09
N PHE A 167 -5.68 -3.75 -17.76
CA PHE A 167 -4.91 -2.79 -16.99
C PHE A 167 -3.52 -3.32 -16.65
N ASN A 168 -2.48 -2.58 -17.03
CA ASN A 168 -1.11 -2.88 -16.59
C ASN A 168 -0.90 -2.41 -15.15
N ASN A 169 -1.49 -1.27 -14.79
CA ASN A 169 -1.45 -0.71 -13.43
C ASN A 169 -2.76 -0.96 -12.65
N LEU A 170 -2.85 -0.40 -11.45
CA LEU A 170 -4.07 -0.42 -10.65
C LEU A 170 -5.02 0.70 -11.12
N CYS A 171 -6.24 0.35 -11.53
CA CYS A 171 -7.26 1.34 -11.90
C CYS A 171 -8.10 1.74 -10.67
N ASP A 172 -7.96 2.99 -10.23
CA ASP A 172 -8.72 3.53 -9.10
C ASP A 172 -10.14 3.92 -9.52
N ARG A 173 -10.32 4.55 -10.67
CA ARG A 173 -11.62 5.02 -11.15
C ARG A 173 -11.80 4.86 -12.65
N VAL A 174 -13.02 4.53 -13.06
CA VAL A 174 -13.45 4.51 -14.46
C VAL A 174 -14.67 5.40 -14.59
N PHE A 175 -14.65 6.27 -15.59
CA PHE A 175 -15.75 7.14 -15.98
C PHE A 175 -16.21 6.79 -17.38
N TYR A 176 -17.50 6.92 -17.61
CA TYR A 176 -18.08 6.92 -18.95
C TYR A 176 -19.08 8.07 -19.05
N ASP A 177 -18.90 8.94 -20.05
CA ASP A 177 -19.72 10.13 -20.26
C ASP A 177 -19.79 11.03 -18.99
N ASN A 178 -18.61 11.23 -18.38
CA ASN A 178 -18.40 11.93 -17.10
C ASN A 178 -19.11 11.32 -15.87
N LYS A 179 -19.76 10.16 -15.99
CA LYS A 179 -20.31 9.42 -14.85
C LYS A 179 -19.30 8.40 -14.33
N VAL A 180 -19.17 8.30 -13.01
CA VAL A 180 -18.36 7.25 -12.37
C VAL A 180 -19.06 5.90 -12.56
N VAL A 181 -18.41 4.97 -13.26
CA VAL A 181 -18.89 3.59 -13.43
C VAL A 181 -18.11 2.59 -12.58
N TRP A 182 -16.90 2.97 -12.15
CA TRP A 182 -16.10 2.21 -11.18
C TRP A 182 -15.34 3.18 -10.27
N ASN A 183 -15.34 2.90 -8.96
CA ASN A 183 -14.52 3.59 -7.98
C ASN A 183 -14.04 2.62 -6.90
N TYR A 184 -12.74 2.40 -6.82
CA TYR A 184 -12.11 1.55 -5.80
C TYR A 184 -12.38 2.07 -4.37
N ARG A 185 -12.45 3.39 -4.18
CA ARG A 185 -12.65 3.98 -2.85
C ARG A 185 -14.04 3.71 -2.25
N ASP A 186 -15.00 3.26 -3.05
CA ASP A 186 -16.35 2.92 -2.55
C ASP A 186 -16.33 1.69 -1.63
N ASP A 187 -15.36 0.80 -1.83
CA ASP A 187 -15.17 -0.41 -1.03
C ASP A 187 -13.68 -0.80 -1.08
N PRO A 188 -12.89 -0.42 -0.05
CA PRO A 188 -11.46 -0.70 -0.04
C PRO A 188 -11.15 -2.20 0.13
N PHE A 189 -12.16 -3.03 0.41
CA PHE A 189 -12.06 -4.49 0.41
C PHE A 189 -12.39 -5.11 -0.96
N ARG A 190 -12.72 -4.30 -1.97
CA ARG A 190 -12.91 -4.77 -3.33
C ARG A 190 -11.56 -4.83 -4.06
N PRO A 191 -11.20 -5.95 -4.70
CA PRO A 191 -9.97 -6.01 -5.48
C PRO A 191 -10.00 -5.09 -6.70
N TYR A 192 -8.82 -4.65 -7.13
CA TYR A 192 -8.66 -3.88 -8.35
C TYR A 192 -9.14 -4.64 -9.58
N PRO A 193 -9.68 -3.94 -10.60
CA PRO A 193 -10.02 -4.57 -11.87
C PRO A 193 -8.72 -5.02 -12.56
N GLU A 194 -8.74 -6.25 -13.06
CA GLU A 194 -7.70 -6.80 -13.94
C GLU A 194 -7.94 -6.34 -15.38
N TYR A 195 -9.21 -6.42 -15.83
CA TYR A 195 -9.64 -5.86 -17.10
C TYR A 195 -11.13 -5.52 -17.09
N LEU A 196 -11.53 -4.65 -18.02
CA LEU A 196 -12.92 -4.42 -18.38
C LEU A 196 -13.23 -5.23 -19.64
N ASN A 197 -14.31 -5.99 -19.61
CA ASN A 197 -14.76 -6.82 -20.71
C ASN A 197 -16.08 -6.28 -21.26
N PHE A 198 -16.06 -5.97 -22.54
CA PHE A 198 -17.18 -5.52 -23.33
C PHE A 198 -17.58 -6.67 -24.25
N ASN A 199 -18.68 -7.33 -23.92
CA ASN A 199 -19.28 -8.26 -24.85
C ASN A 199 -20.07 -7.42 -25.87
N LEU A 200 -19.49 -7.25 -27.06
CA LEU A 200 -20.00 -6.32 -28.06
C LEU A 200 -21.31 -6.77 -28.73
N VAL A 201 -21.59 -8.08 -28.70
CA VAL A 201 -22.83 -8.67 -29.21
C VAL A 201 -23.94 -8.54 -28.17
N ASP A 202 -23.67 -8.96 -26.93
CA ASP A 202 -24.67 -8.91 -25.85
C ASP A 202 -24.82 -7.52 -25.23
N LYS A 203 -23.95 -6.57 -25.60
CA LYS A 203 -23.92 -5.17 -25.12
C LYS A 203 -23.78 -5.08 -23.60
N THR A 204 -23.04 -6.01 -23.00
CA THR A 204 -22.76 -6.03 -21.56
C THR A 204 -21.31 -5.62 -21.28
N VAL A 205 -21.13 -4.93 -20.16
CA VAL A 205 -19.80 -4.55 -19.66
C VAL A 205 -19.61 -5.15 -18.29
N THR A 206 -18.47 -5.81 -18.08
CA THR A 206 -18.12 -6.44 -16.80
C THR A 206 -16.69 -6.09 -16.43
N ALA A 207 -16.46 -5.76 -15.16
CA ALA A 207 -15.11 -5.68 -14.61
C ALA A 207 -14.74 -7.08 -14.09
N LEU A 208 -13.69 -7.71 -14.64
CA LEU A 208 -13.07 -8.85 -13.99
C LEU A 208 -12.04 -8.32 -12.99
N LEU A 209 -12.15 -8.77 -11.75
CA LEU A 209 -11.27 -8.35 -10.65
C LEU A 209 -10.09 -9.31 -10.51
N ARG A 210 -9.00 -8.83 -9.91
CA ARG A 210 -7.75 -9.61 -9.76
C ARG A 210 -7.88 -10.87 -8.91
N ASP A 211 -8.91 -11.00 -8.08
CA ASP A 211 -9.22 -12.23 -7.34
C ASP A 211 -10.00 -13.27 -8.16
N GLY A 212 -10.37 -12.94 -9.40
CA GLY A 212 -11.15 -13.75 -10.33
C GLY A 212 -12.66 -13.54 -10.25
N SER A 213 -13.16 -12.71 -9.33
CA SER A 213 -14.58 -12.31 -9.30
C SER A 213 -14.91 -11.32 -10.43
N SER A 214 -16.18 -11.21 -10.78
CA SER A 214 -16.65 -10.30 -11.83
C SER A 214 -17.85 -9.48 -11.37
N ILE A 215 -17.92 -8.22 -11.80
CA ILE A 215 -19.01 -7.29 -11.47
C ILE A 215 -19.53 -6.66 -12.76
N PRO A 216 -20.86 -6.63 -13.01
CA PRO A 216 -21.42 -5.89 -14.14
C PRO A 216 -21.26 -4.38 -13.96
N LEU A 217 -20.95 -3.67 -15.04
CA LEU A 217 -20.86 -2.22 -15.10
C LEU A 217 -21.98 -1.68 -16.01
N TYR A 218 -22.64 -0.63 -15.54
CA TYR A 218 -23.75 0.00 -16.25
C TYR A 218 -23.31 1.37 -16.77
N LEU A 219 -23.04 1.47 -18.08
CA LEU A 219 -22.55 2.69 -18.69
C LEU A 219 -23.64 3.75 -18.90
N ASN A 220 -24.90 3.33 -19.08
CA ASN A 220 -26.01 4.21 -19.48
C ASN A 220 -27.12 4.35 -18.43
N ASP A 221 -27.00 3.73 -17.25
CA ASP A 221 -28.06 3.77 -16.25
C ASP A 221 -28.15 5.15 -15.59
N THR A 222 -29.24 5.84 -15.89
CA THR A 222 -29.86 6.80 -14.99
C THR A 222 -30.44 6.02 -13.80
N VAL A 223 -30.29 6.59 -12.59
CA VAL A 223 -30.83 6.15 -11.28
C VAL A 223 -29.90 5.28 -10.44
N LEU A 224 -29.12 5.93 -9.57
CA LEU A 224 -29.29 5.86 -8.11
C LEU A 224 -28.53 7.04 -7.46
N LYS A 225 -29.26 7.91 -6.77
CA LYS A 225 -28.71 9.03 -6.00
C LYS A 225 -27.77 8.51 -4.91
N ARG A 226 -26.58 9.12 -4.78
CA ARG A 226 -25.90 9.28 -3.50
C ARG A 226 -25.66 10.78 -3.23
N PRO A 227 -25.59 11.18 -1.94
CA PRO A 227 -25.71 12.57 -1.53
C PRO A 227 -24.52 13.41 -1.98
N ARG A 228 -24.81 14.66 -2.36
CA ARG A 228 -23.84 15.73 -2.62
C ARG A 228 -22.93 15.96 -1.41
N ASP A 229 -21.66 16.23 -1.67
CA ASP A 229 -20.92 17.25 -0.95
C ASP A 229 -20.24 18.12 -2.02
N ASP A 230 -20.85 19.27 -2.29
CA ASP A 230 -20.31 20.34 -3.12
C ASP A 230 -19.57 21.30 -2.17
N SER A 231 -18.27 21.52 -2.39
CA SER A 231 -17.66 22.85 -2.23
C SER A 231 -16.24 22.86 -2.79
N GLU A 232 -16.12 23.39 -4.00
CA GLU A 232 -14.94 24.16 -4.39
C GLU A 232 -14.93 25.44 -3.54
N LEU A 233 -13.79 25.80 -2.91
CA LEU A 233 -13.44 27.22 -2.78
C LEU A 233 -11.95 27.49 -2.55
N GLU A 234 -11.58 28.60 -3.15
CA GLU A 234 -10.28 29.22 -3.39
C GLU A 234 -9.43 29.55 -2.15
N ASN A 235 -8.11 29.38 -2.34
CA ASN A 235 -7.05 29.76 -1.43
C ASN A 235 -6.75 31.28 -1.51
N SER A 236 -6.74 31.99 -0.39
CA SER A 236 -6.08 33.31 -0.31
C SER A 236 -5.18 33.39 0.93
N GLN A 237 -3.87 33.50 0.69
CA GLN A 237 -2.84 33.65 1.73
C GLN A 237 -2.58 35.14 2.02
N LYS A 238 -2.60 35.55 3.29
CA LYS A 238 -1.93 36.78 3.75
C LYS A 238 -0.91 36.44 4.84
N ARG A 239 0.32 36.96 4.67
CA ARG A 239 1.43 36.92 5.62
C ARG A 239 1.38 38.14 6.55
N MET A 240 1.73 37.96 7.82
CA MET A 240 2.22 39.03 8.70
C MET A 240 3.49 38.57 9.44
N LYS A 241 4.44 39.49 9.58
CA LYS A 241 5.75 39.35 10.24
C LYS A 241 5.63 39.62 11.74
N ILE A 242 6.46 38.95 12.55
CA ILE A 242 6.76 39.33 13.94
C ILE A 242 8.28 39.32 14.16
N ASP A 243 8.72 40.26 15.00
CA ASP A 243 10.07 40.73 15.29
C ASP A 243 10.77 39.94 16.42
N ASN A 244 12.08 40.16 16.57
CA ASN A 244 13.07 39.36 17.31
C ASN A 244 13.22 39.63 18.84
N SER A 245 13.92 38.67 19.48
CA SER A 245 14.74 38.68 20.74
C SER A 245 14.04 38.25 22.06
N GLU A 246 14.64 37.48 22.98
CA GLU A 246 15.99 36.91 23.14
C GLU A 246 16.02 35.68 24.10
N GLN A 247 17.01 34.81 23.84
CA GLN A 247 17.48 33.52 24.39
C GLN A 247 17.11 33.00 25.82
N LEU A 248 16.59 31.76 25.84
CA LEU A 248 16.93 30.68 26.80
C LEU A 248 16.99 29.34 26.03
N ASN A 249 17.75 28.35 26.52
CA ASN A 249 18.03 27.04 25.88
C ASN A 249 16.93 26.56 24.92
N VAL A 250 17.18 26.70 23.62
CA VAL A 250 16.15 26.54 22.58
C VAL A 250 15.88 25.05 22.39
N CYS A 251 14.66 24.60 22.72
CA CYS A 251 14.05 23.45 22.06
C CYS A 251 13.53 23.96 20.71
N VAL A 252 13.81 23.27 19.60
CA VAL A 252 13.16 23.60 18.33
C VAL A 252 11.81 22.90 18.33
N TYR A 253 10.75 23.68 18.14
CA TYR A 253 9.38 23.17 18.09
C TYR A 253 8.93 23.11 16.63
N ASP A 254 8.53 21.93 16.19
CA ASP A 254 7.82 21.72 14.93
C ASP A 254 6.41 21.24 15.29
N TYR A 255 5.39 21.80 14.63
CA TYR A 255 3.99 21.41 14.83
C TYR A 255 3.29 21.38 13.49
N GLU A 256 2.61 20.27 13.21
CA GLU A 256 1.75 20.17 12.03
C GLU A 256 0.37 20.71 12.38
N LYS A 257 -0.17 21.59 11.53
CA LYS A 257 -1.54 22.07 11.67
C LYS A 257 -2.51 21.06 11.05
N ILE A 258 -3.72 21.03 11.58
CA ILE A 258 -4.83 20.26 11.01
C ILE A 258 -5.08 20.75 9.58
N ASN A 259 -4.73 19.95 8.57
CA ASN A 259 -5.31 20.10 7.24
C ASN A 259 -6.75 19.59 7.29
N SER A 260 -7.70 20.45 6.98
CA SER A 260 -9.15 20.27 7.18
C SER A 260 -9.70 18.96 6.58
N GLY A 261 -9.84 17.95 7.44
CA GLY A 261 -10.50 16.68 7.13
C GLY A 261 -11.27 16.03 8.29
N TYR A 262 -11.06 16.48 9.54
CA TYR A 262 -11.75 15.94 10.71
C TYR A 262 -13.19 16.47 10.81
N LYS A 263 -14.18 15.67 10.38
CA LYS A 263 -15.62 15.89 10.66
C LYS A 263 -16.05 15.13 11.92
N MET A 264 -15.52 15.44 13.11
CA MET A 264 -16.05 14.98 14.42
C MET A 264 -15.66 15.94 15.56
N PRO A 265 -16.42 16.06 16.67
CA PRO A 265 -16.04 16.91 17.79
C PRO A 265 -14.79 16.34 18.48
N LEU A 266 -13.72 17.14 18.52
CA LEU A 266 -12.45 16.78 19.15
C LEU A 266 -12.44 17.26 20.60
N LYS A 267 -11.91 16.45 21.52
CA LYS A 267 -11.70 16.84 22.92
C LYS A 267 -10.38 17.59 23.04
N LEU A 268 -10.45 18.81 23.55
CA LEU A 268 -9.29 19.66 23.79
C LEU A 268 -8.56 19.19 25.06
N ILE A 269 -7.24 19.02 24.98
CA ILE A 269 -6.40 18.58 26.09
C ILE A 269 -5.14 19.45 26.23
N PRO A 270 -4.69 19.74 27.47
CA PRO A 270 -3.39 20.34 27.69
C PRO A 270 -2.28 19.28 27.56
N LEU A 271 -1.11 19.72 27.10
CA LEU A 271 0.12 18.93 27.09
C LEU A 271 1.19 19.62 27.94
N ASP A 272 1.61 18.95 29.01
CA ASP A 272 2.83 19.28 29.74
C ASP A 272 3.99 18.52 29.12
N THR A 273 4.96 19.23 28.53
CA THR A 273 6.09 18.63 27.84
C THR A 273 7.10 18.02 28.81
N ASP A 274 7.06 18.34 30.10
CA ASP A 274 7.85 17.62 31.10
C ASP A 274 7.27 16.23 31.40
N PHE A 275 6.03 15.97 31.01
CA PHE A 275 5.41 14.67 31.18
C PHE A 275 5.89 13.69 30.11
N ILE A 276 6.82 12.80 30.49
CA ILE A 276 7.47 11.88 29.53
C ILE A 276 6.67 10.61 29.23
N MET A 277 5.55 10.36 29.92
CA MET A 277 4.80 9.12 29.76
C MET A 277 3.67 9.25 28.74
N SER A 278 3.16 8.13 28.23
CA SER A 278 1.93 8.14 27.42
C SER A 278 0.69 8.13 28.32
N THR A 279 -0.45 8.51 27.76
CA THR A 279 -1.76 8.49 28.42
C THR A 279 -2.83 7.90 27.50
N ASN A 280 -4.06 7.81 27.99
CA ASN A 280 -5.24 7.48 27.22
C ASN A 280 -5.57 8.54 26.15
N GLU A 281 -5.03 9.75 26.31
CA GLU A 281 -5.34 10.90 25.46
C GLU A 281 -4.22 11.20 24.45
N PHE A 282 -2.97 10.82 24.74
CA PHE A 282 -1.83 10.99 23.84
C PHE A 282 -0.77 9.89 23.97
N ILE A 283 0.06 9.74 22.94
CA ILE A 283 1.25 8.90 22.92
C ILE A 283 2.50 9.78 23.04
N THR A 284 3.47 9.33 23.84
CA THR A 284 4.75 10.02 24.03
C THR A 284 5.89 9.13 23.55
N ILE A 285 6.84 9.74 22.86
CA ILE A 285 8.02 9.08 22.30
C ILE A 285 9.24 9.90 22.71
N CYS A 286 10.20 9.28 23.40
CA CYS A 286 11.42 9.96 23.85
C CYS A 286 12.66 9.30 23.25
N ASN A 287 13.31 10.00 22.32
CA ASN A 287 14.52 9.53 21.65
C ASN A 287 15.71 10.45 21.96
N ARG A 288 16.89 10.10 21.44
CA ARG A 288 18.13 10.88 21.66
C ARG A 288 18.13 12.28 21.03
N THR A 289 17.18 12.56 20.15
CA THR A 289 17.07 13.84 19.42
C THR A 289 15.97 14.74 19.95
N GLY A 290 15.03 14.21 20.73
CA GLY A 290 13.92 14.98 21.28
C GLY A 290 12.78 14.10 21.78
N ARG A 291 11.69 14.78 22.12
CA ARG A 291 10.41 14.17 22.50
C ARG A 291 9.38 14.48 21.43
N PHE A 292 8.54 13.50 21.14
CA PHE A 292 7.38 13.65 20.28
C PHE A 292 6.12 13.25 21.03
N TYR A 293 5.08 14.04 20.86
CA TYR A 293 3.76 13.86 21.42
C TYR A 293 2.76 13.78 20.28
N GLY A 294 2.00 12.70 20.23
CA GLY A 294 0.88 12.54 19.30
C GLY A 294 -0.42 12.43 20.08
N SER A 295 -1.37 13.31 19.83
CA SER A 295 -2.73 13.14 20.36
C SER A 295 -3.35 11.87 19.77
N ARG A 296 -4.14 11.17 20.58
CA ARG A 296 -4.89 10.00 20.12
C ARG A 296 -6.15 10.44 19.40
N LYS A 297 -6.70 9.55 18.59
CA LYS A 297 -7.95 9.80 17.86
C LYS A 297 -9.05 10.32 18.79
N GLY A 298 -9.62 11.48 18.42
CA GLY A 298 -10.66 12.16 19.21
C GLY A 298 -10.11 13.22 20.18
N PHE A 299 -8.80 13.40 20.29
CA PHE A 299 -8.15 14.41 21.11
C PHE A 299 -7.29 15.36 20.26
N VAL A 300 -7.07 16.59 20.74
CA VAL A 300 -6.11 17.54 20.16
C VAL A 300 -5.52 18.43 21.25
N PHE A 301 -4.27 18.85 21.07
CA PHE A 301 -3.61 19.74 22.00
C PHE A 301 -4.05 21.19 21.77
N ASN A 302 -4.70 21.76 22.77
CA ASN A 302 -5.14 23.15 22.77
C ASN A 302 -4.26 24.05 23.64
N LYS A 303 -3.46 23.46 24.53
CA LYS A 303 -2.56 24.15 25.46
C LYS A 303 -1.25 23.40 25.59
N LEU A 304 -0.12 24.11 25.51
CA LEU A 304 1.21 23.54 25.68
C LEU A 304 1.93 24.22 26.84
N ILE A 305 2.47 23.40 27.75
CA ILE A 305 3.13 23.79 28.99
C ILE A 305 4.54 23.21 28.98
N GLU A 306 5.55 24.00 29.31
CA GLU A 306 6.93 23.52 29.47
C GLU A 306 7.57 24.19 30.69
N ASN A 307 8.20 23.42 31.57
CA ASN A 307 8.77 23.90 32.84
C ASN A 307 7.76 24.75 33.64
N GLY A 308 6.49 24.32 33.64
CA GLY A 308 5.36 25.02 34.28
C GLY A 308 4.91 26.31 33.61
N LYS A 309 5.46 26.69 32.44
CA LYS A 309 5.07 27.89 31.69
C LYS A 309 4.22 27.53 30.48
N VAL A 310 3.09 28.23 30.31
CA VAL A 310 2.24 28.12 29.12
C VAL A 310 2.85 28.94 27.98
N PHE A 311 3.12 28.31 26.83
CA PHE A 311 3.64 29.02 25.65
C PHE A 311 2.70 28.93 24.44
N PHE A 312 1.66 28.11 24.52
CA PHE A 312 0.57 28.04 23.56
C PHE A 312 -0.74 27.73 24.29
N GLU A 313 -1.81 28.44 23.95
CA GLU A 313 -3.16 28.18 24.43
C GLU A 313 -4.16 28.76 23.42
N THR A 314 -5.16 27.98 23.03
CA THR A 314 -6.23 28.41 22.13
C THR A 314 -7.52 27.66 22.44
N ASP A 315 -8.65 28.31 22.19
CA ASP A 315 -9.98 27.69 22.19
C ASP A 315 -10.49 27.41 20.77
N ASP A 316 -9.76 27.89 19.75
CA ASP A 316 -10.06 27.64 18.34
C ASP A 316 -9.59 26.23 17.92
N PRO A 317 -10.50 25.30 17.58
CA PRO A 317 -10.15 23.95 17.16
C PRO A 317 -9.28 23.91 15.88
N GLU A 318 -9.39 24.90 14.98
CA GLU A 318 -8.57 24.95 13.76
C GLU A 318 -7.12 25.38 14.04
N ALA A 319 -6.90 26.06 15.17
CA ALA A 319 -5.58 26.44 15.64
C ALA A 319 -4.92 25.37 16.52
N CYS A 320 -5.67 24.39 17.01
CA CYS A 320 -5.15 23.27 17.80
C CYS A 320 -4.20 22.39 16.99
N THR A 321 -3.31 21.67 17.68
CA THR A 321 -2.34 20.78 17.02
C THR A 321 -2.53 19.34 17.48
N PRO A 322 -2.54 18.35 16.55
CA PRO A 322 -2.62 16.94 16.90
C PRO A 322 -1.26 16.36 17.32
N CYS A 323 -0.15 17.06 17.09
CA CYS A 323 1.18 16.57 17.39
C CYS A 323 2.12 17.70 17.83
N PHE A 324 3.13 17.37 18.63
CA PHE A 324 4.12 18.34 19.08
C PHE A 324 5.48 17.67 19.28
N SER A 325 6.55 18.29 18.78
CA SER A 325 7.91 17.83 19.03
C SER A 325 8.73 18.87 19.81
N ALA A 326 9.44 18.41 20.84
CA ALA A 326 10.44 19.18 21.56
C ALA A 326 11.84 18.60 21.26
N GLU A 327 12.62 19.27 20.41
CA GLU A 327 13.97 18.81 20.04
C GLU A 327 15.04 19.20 21.08
N TYR A 328 15.95 18.28 21.40
CA TYR A 328 17.17 18.58 22.15
C TYR A 328 18.22 19.18 21.19
N VAL A 329 18.44 20.50 21.22
CA VAL A 329 19.41 21.14 20.30
C VAL A 329 20.82 20.56 20.46
N LYS A 330 21.31 19.90 19.41
CA LYS A 330 22.75 19.64 19.21
C LYS A 330 23.39 20.85 18.53
N LYS A 331 24.33 21.51 19.20
CA LYS A 331 25.28 22.43 18.55
C LYS A 331 26.09 21.67 17.50
N SER A 332 26.06 22.17 16.27
CA SER A 332 26.90 21.88 15.09
C SER A 332 27.00 20.43 14.58
N ASN A 333 26.43 20.17 13.41
CA ASN A 333 27.19 20.20 12.16
C ASN A 333 26.24 20.32 10.96
N LYS A 334 26.67 21.09 9.96
CA LYS A 334 26.03 21.21 8.65
C LYS A 334 25.65 19.82 8.13
N TYR A 335 24.35 19.53 8.04
CA TYR A 335 23.87 18.55 7.09
C TYR A 335 23.34 19.31 5.89
N GLU A 336 23.96 18.98 4.77
CA GLU A 336 23.61 19.44 3.44
C GLU A 336 22.14 19.19 3.13
N SER A 337 21.65 20.05 2.24
CA SER A 337 20.34 19.98 1.62
C SER A 337 20.01 18.59 1.07
N GLY A 338 18.76 18.19 1.25
CA GLY A 338 18.06 17.31 0.32
C GLY A 338 18.28 15.82 0.54
N ASP A 339 17.57 15.23 1.50
CA ASP A 339 17.18 13.82 1.37
C ASP A 339 15.73 13.62 1.83
N LYS A 340 14.88 13.24 0.87
CA LYS A 340 13.47 12.90 1.06
C LYS A 340 13.38 11.49 1.64
N THR A 341 13.49 11.33 2.96
CA THR A 341 13.13 10.06 3.60
C THR A 341 12.37 10.26 4.90
N SER A 342 11.09 10.65 4.79
CA SER A 342 10.10 10.54 5.87
C SER A 342 10.08 9.13 6.50
N LYS A 343 10.39 8.09 5.71
CA LYS A 343 10.53 6.70 6.17
C LYS A 343 11.63 6.47 7.22
N LYS A 344 12.71 7.28 7.21
CA LYS A 344 13.81 7.09 8.18
C LYS A 344 13.47 7.61 9.57
N ARG A 345 12.52 8.57 9.69
CA ARG A 345 12.03 9.08 10.97
C ARG A 345 11.13 8.09 11.71
N ARG A 346 10.28 7.32 10.99
CA ARG A 346 9.39 6.30 11.62
C ARG A 346 10.16 5.16 12.27
N LEU A 347 11.26 4.71 11.66
CA LEU A 347 12.09 3.61 12.17
C LEU A 347 12.56 3.78 13.62
N GLU A 348 12.72 5.04 14.07
CA GLU A 348 13.12 5.38 15.44
C GLU A 348 11.93 5.54 16.40
N PHE A 349 10.69 5.70 15.95
CA PHE A 349 9.55 6.08 16.81
C PHE A 349 9.20 5.05 17.92
N PHE A 350 9.26 3.74 17.64
CA PHE A 350 8.57 2.75 18.48
C PHE A 350 9.38 2.18 19.63
N LYS A 351 10.71 2.08 19.48
CA LYS A 351 11.60 1.71 20.61
C LYS A 351 11.53 2.73 21.74
N TYR A 352 11.12 3.95 21.42
CA TYR A 352 11.11 5.09 22.32
C TYR A 352 9.70 5.45 22.81
N THR A 353 8.67 4.71 22.40
CA THR A 353 7.31 4.88 22.92
C THR A 353 7.29 4.61 24.41
N ARG A 354 6.70 5.53 25.16
CA ARG A 354 6.67 5.49 26.63
C ARG A 354 5.40 4.77 27.11
N PRO A 355 5.47 4.00 28.21
CA PRO A 355 4.30 3.30 28.75
C PRO A 355 3.13 4.22 29.04
N ASN A 356 1.92 3.66 28.97
CA ASN A 356 0.73 4.40 29.32
C ASN A 356 0.49 4.32 30.83
N VAL A 357 0.61 5.45 31.52
CA VAL A 357 0.44 5.47 32.98
C VAL A 357 -0.99 5.19 33.43
N ASP A 358 -2.00 5.52 32.62
CA ASP A 358 -3.41 5.26 32.96
C ASP A 358 -3.72 3.75 32.95
N MET A 359 -2.85 2.96 32.33
CA MET A 359 -2.93 1.50 32.27
C MET A 359 -1.99 0.83 33.28
N LEU A 360 -1.15 1.61 33.99
CA LEU A 360 -0.22 1.12 34.99
C LEU A 360 -0.93 1.06 36.36
N LYS A 361 -1.09 -0.15 36.87
CA LYS A 361 -1.86 -0.44 38.08
C LYS A 361 -1.01 -1.15 39.12
N PHE A 362 -1.21 -0.77 40.38
CA PHE A 362 -0.45 -1.26 41.52
C PHE A 362 -1.36 -1.98 42.49
N TYR A 363 -0.93 -3.12 43.02
CA TYR A 363 -1.78 -3.98 43.84
C TYR A 363 -1.12 -4.38 45.16
N THR A 364 -1.96 -4.53 46.17
CA THR A 364 -1.63 -5.10 47.50
C THR A 364 -1.73 -6.63 47.50
N LYS A 365 -1.38 -7.27 48.63
CA LYS A 365 -1.41 -8.73 48.82
C LYS A 365 -2.75 -9.40 48.48
N ASN A 366 -3.86 -8.70 48.71
CA ASN A 366 -5.21 -9.22 48.51
C ASN A 366 -5.79 -8.86 47.13
N ASP A 367 -4.93 -8.62 46.14
CA ASP A 367 -5.33 -8.17 44.79
C ASP A 367 -6.20 -6.91 44.78
N SER A 368 -6.12 -6.11 45.84
CA SER A 368 -6.78 -4.80 45.90
C SER A 368 -5.85 -3.75 45.29
N GLU A 369 -6.37 -2.99 44.33
CA GLU A 369 -5.65 -1.90 43.64
C GLU A 369 -5.34 -0.78 44.65
N LEU A 370 -4.10 -0.27 44.63
CA LEU A 370 -3.70 0.89 45.43
C LEU A 370 -4.45 2.12 44.94
N SER A 371 -4.94 2.94 45.87
CA SER A 371 -5.55 4.23 45.51
C SER A 371 -4.47 5.27 45.23
N PRO A 372 -4.80 6.39 44.55
CA PRO A 372 -3.89 7.53 44.42
C PRO A 372 -3.40 8.14 45.74
N ASP A 373 -4.04 7.84 46.88
CA ASP A 373 -3.58 8.28 48.21
C ASP A 373 -2.48 7.35 48.78
N ASP A 374 -2.28 6.19 48.18
CA ASP A 374 -1.33 5.17 48.63
C ASP A 374 0.07 5.33 48.01
N TYR A 375 0.24 6.31 47.13
CA TYR A 375 1.51 6.64 46.50
C TYR A 375 1.55 8.11 46.07
N THR A 376 2.75 8.64 45.86
CA THR A 376 2.95 9.97 45.26
C THR A 376 3.57 9.84 43.88
N VAL A 377 3.26 10.78 43.00
CA VAL A 377 3.82 10.84 41.64
C VAL A 377 4.61 12.12 41.48
N GLU A 378 5.84 11.98 41.00
CA GLU A 378 6.73 13.10 40.66
C GLU A 378 7.23 12.88 39.23
N TYR A 379 7.29 13.94 38.43
CA TYR A 379 7.85 13.86 37.09
C TYR A 379 8.65 15.10 36.73
N THR A 380 9.56 14.90 35.77
CA THR A 380 10.40 15.92 35.14
C THR A 380 10.58 15.52 33.68
N SER A 381 11.15 16.41 32.87
CA SER A 381 11.51 16.13 31.47
C SER A 381 12.43 14.92 31.26
N PHE A 382 12.99 14.32 32.32
CA PHE A 382 13.89 13.17 32.27
C PHE A 382 13.37 11.93 33.01
N MET A 383 12.31 12.05 33.81
CA MET A 383 11.89 10.98 34.72
C MET A 383 10.41 11.06 35.07
N TYR A 384 9.76 9.91 35.20
CA TYR A 384 8.48 9.74 35.87
C TYR A 384 8.66 8.75 37.02
N LYS A 385 8.31 9.13 38.25
CA LYS A 385 8.52 8.34 39.46
C LYS A 385 7.25 8.25 40.29
N VAL A 386 6.95 7.03 40.74
CA VAL A 386 5.89 6.71 41.69
C VAL A 386 6.55 6.24 42.99
N THR A 387 6.29 6.92 44.10
CA THR A 387 6.81 6.56 45.42
C THR A 387 5.68 5.97 46.26
N PHE A 388 5.85 4.74 46.74
CA PHE A 388 4.80 4.01 47.44
C PHE A 388 4.78 4.35 48.94
N LEU A 389 3.58 4.60 49.47
CA LEU A 389 3.31 4.79 50.90
C LEU A 389 2.80 3.50 51.56
N LYS A 390 2.43 2.50 50.76
CA LYS A 390 2.01 1.17 51.17
C LYS A 390 2.80 0.08 50.44
N ASP A 391 2.81 -1.11 51.03
CA ASP A 391 3.49 -2.27 50.46
C ASP A 391 2.92 -2.66 49.09
N LEU A 392 3.80 -2.62 48.09
CA LEU A 392 3.50 -3.04 46.72
C LEU A 392 3.72 -4.54 46.55
N TYR A 393 2.68 -5.26 46.12
CA TYR A 393 2.75 -6.71 45.87
C TYR A 393 2.76 -7.06 44.39
N LYS A 394 2.19 -6.23 43.51
CA LYS A 394 2.11 -6.56 42.09
C LYS A 394 1.94 -5.30 41.23
N ILE A 395 2.62 -5.28 40.08
CA ILE A 395 2.50 -4.25 39.04
C ILE A 395 1.89 -4.89 37.80
N ILE A 396 0.80 -4.31 37.32
CA ILE A 396 0.11 -4.72 36.09
C ILE A 396 0.11 -3.54 35.12
N HIS A 397 0.42 -3.77 33.86
CA HIS A 397 0.17 -2.79 32.80
C HIS A 397 -0.58 -3.44 31.64
N ASP A 398 -1.72 -2.84 31.26
CA ASP A 398 -2.57 -3.29 30.16
C ASP A 398 -2.94 -4.79 30.24
N GLY A 399 -3.26 -5.25 31.46
CA GLY A 399 -3.65 -6.63 31.77
C GLY A 399 -2.48 -7.59 32.01
N LYS A 400 -1.25 -7.23 31.65
CA LYS A 400 -0.05 -8.05 31.85
C LYS A 400 0.64 -7.74 33.17
N VAL A 401 1.00 -8.80 33.90
CA VAL A 401 1.80 -8.70 35.13
C VAL A 401 3.27 -8.50 34.76
N TYR A 402 3.87 -7.39 35.20
CA TYR A 402 5.29 -7.09 34.97
C TYR A 402 6.17 -7.39 36.18
N TRP A 403 5.61 -7.26 37.38
CA TRP A 403 6.34 -7.53 38.61
C TRP A 403 5.39 -8.08 39.66
N SER A 404 5.86 -9.02 40.46
CA SER A 404 5.16 -9.57 41.61
C SER A 404 6.14 -9.77 42.75
N TYR A 405 5.68 -9.48 43.96
CA TYR A 405 6.48 -9.61 45.17
C TYR A 405 6.87 -11.07 45.40
N ASP A 406 8.14 -11.25 45.69
CA ASP A 406 8.77 -12.54 45.94
C ASP A 406 9.32 -12.54 47.37
N ASN A 407 8.72 -13.39 48.22
CA ASN A 407 9.12 -13.53 49.63
C ASN A 407 10.57 -14.04 49.78
N ASP A 408 11.13 -14.68 48.76
CA ASP A 408 12.48 -15.24 48.81
C ASP A 408 13.55 -14.17 48.58
N LYS A 409 13.17 -12.98 48.09
CA LYS A 409 14.09 -11.84 47.91
C LYS A 409 14.32 -11.09 49.23
N SER A 410 15.59 -10.91 49.61
CA SER A 410 16.01 -10.32 50.88
C SER A 410 15.85 -8.79 50.99
N TYR A 411 15.31 -8.11 49.98
CA TYR A 411 15.34 -6.64 49.87
C TYR A 411 14.02 -5.95 50.24
N GLY A 412 13.00 -6.70 50.67
CA GLY A 412 11.72 -6.15 51.12
C GLY A 412 10.84 -5.64 49.97
N PHE A 413 9.94 -4.71 50.27
CA PHE A 413 9.05 -4.11 49.28
C PHE A 413 9.74 -2.97 48.52
N PRO A 414 9.42 -2.77 47.22
CA PRO A 414 9.84 -1.59 46.47
C PRO A 414 9.34 -0.31 47.14
N THR A 415 10.23 0.67 47.29
CA THR A 415 9.89 2.00 47.80
C THR A 415 9.44 2.93 46.68
N SER A 416 9.93 2.73 45.46
CA SER A 416 9.49 3.48 44.29
C SER A 416 9.66 2.70 43.00
N VAL A 417 8.92 3.12 41.98
CA VAL A 417 9.12 2.71 40.59
C VAL A 417 9.33 3.95 39.74
N TYR A 418 10.24 3.90 38.78
CA TYR A 418 10.46 5.02 37.88
C TYR A 418 10.82 4.60 36.45
N PHE A 419 10.51 5.51 35.53
CA PHE A 419 10.84 5.46 34.10
C PHE A 419 11.69 6.67 33.73
N THR A 420 12.52 6.53 32.71
CA THR A 420 13.40 7.61 32.24
C THR A 420 13.10 8.03 30.80
N ASP A 421 13.63 9.16 30.36
CA ASP A 421 13.51 9.58 28.97
C ASP A 421 14.46 8.85 28.01
N VAL A 422 15.35 7.98 28.51
CA VAL A 422 16.35 7.25 27.69
C VAL A 422 16.02 5.78 27.41
N ASP A 423 15.41 5.08 28.35
CA ASP A 423 15.02 3.67 28.22
C ASP A 423 13.52 3.46 28.52
N THR A 424 12.97 2.36 28.02
CA THR A 424 11.57 1.96 28.28
C THR A 424 11.41 1.13 29.54
N ASP A 425 12.51 0.63 30.08
CA ASP A 425 12.51 -0.32 31.19
C ASP A 425 12.01 0.33 32.49
N MET A 426 11.31 -0.47 33.27
CA MET A 426 10.76 -0.06 34.55
C MET A 426 11.79 -0.35 35.64
N LYS A 427 12.17 0.66 36.43
CA LYS A 427 13.17 0.52 37.50
C LYS A 427 12.50 0.56 38.86
N LEU A 428 12.69 -0.47 39.67
CA LEU A 428 12.21 -0.54 41.04
C LEU A 428 13.36 -0.26 42.01
N THR A 429 13.15 0.64 42.96
CA THR A 429 14.12 0.91 44.03
C THR A 429 13.64 0.32 45.35
N PHE A 430 14.57 -0.17 46.16
CA PHE A 430 14.29 -0.75 47.48
C PHE A 430 14.94 0.08 48.59
N SER A 431 14.46 -0.09 49.82
CA SER A 431 14.92 0.68 50.99
C SER A 431 16.41 0.51 51.32
N ASN A 432 17.00 -0.60 50.87
CA ASN A 432 18.42 -0.91 51.02
C ASN A 432 19.30 -0.33 49.89
N GLY A 433 18.73 0.42 48.95
CA GLY A 433 19.43 1.03 47.82
C GLY A 433 19.63 0.11 46.61
N VAL A 434 19.10 -1.11 46.63
CA VAL A 434 19.08 -1.99 45.44
C VAL A 434 18.13 -1.43 44.39
N GLU A 435 18.51 -1.56 43.13
CA GLU A 435 17.66 -1.29 41.98
C GLU A 435 17.45 -2.57 41.16
N GLU A 436 16.19 -2.87 40.84
CA GLU A 436 15.81 -3.96 39.94
C GLU A 436 15.28 -3.36 38.64
N VAL A 437 15.87 -3.75 37.51
CA VAL A 437 15.41 -3.36 36.18
C VAL A 437 14.47 -4.45 35.65
N VAL A 438 13.24 -4.06 35.33
CA VAL A 438 12.22 -4.92 34.75
C VAL A 438 12.06 -4.54 33.28
N ASP A 439 12.37 -5.50 32.39
CA ASP A 439 12.15 -5.36 30.95
C ASP A 439 10.66 -5.08 30.69
N PHE A 440 10.40 -3.88 30.18
CA PHE A 440 9.06 -3.39 29.94
C PHE A 440 8.78 -3.34 28.44
N THR A 441 8.21 -4.42 27.92
CA THR A 441 7.87 -4.54 26.49
C THR A 441 6.39 -4.25 26.25
N LEU A 442 6.09 -3.16 25.53
CA LEU A 442 4.72 -2.81 25.14
C LEU A 442 4.10 -3.84 24.18
N GLU A 443 2.88 -4.28 24.51
CA GLU A 443 2.09 -5.22 23.69
C GLU A 443 1.01 -4.44 22.91
N LEU A 444 1.45 -3.69 21.89
CA LEU A 444 0.56 -2.81 21.13
C LEU A 444 -0.41 -3.57 20.23
N LEU A 445 0.01 -4.69 19.65
CA LEU A 445 -0.83 -5.51 18.77
C LEU A 445 -1.55 -6.57 19.60
N LYS A 446 -2.88 -6.50 19.62
CA LYS A 446 -3.76 -7.51 20.23
C LYS A 446 -4.64 -8.15 19.18
N MET A 447 -4.89 -9.45 19.35
CA MET A 447 -5.71 -10.26 18.44
C MET A 447 -6.75 -10.97 19.27
N TYR A 448 -7.95 -11.14 18.73
CA TYR A 448 -9.07 -11.75 19.46
C TYR A 448 -9.70 -12.89 18.68
N LYS A 449 -10.20 -13.88 19.41
CA LYS A 449 -11.01 -14.99 18.92
C LYS A 449 -12.34 -15.04 19.69
N ASN A 450 -13.26 -15.88 19.24
CA ASN A 450 -14.36 -16.30 20.09
C ASN A 450 -13.94 -17.53 20.90
N ASP A 451 -14.30 -17.55 22.19
CA ASP A 451 -14.24 -18.75 23.01
C ASP A 451 -15.33 -19.76 22.60
N GLU A 452 -15.41 -20.88 23.31
CA GLU A 452 -16.40 -21.93 23.08
C GLU A 452 -17.86 -21.49 23.30
N PHE A 453 -18.07 -20.38 24.01
CA PHE A 453 -19.38 -19.79 24.30
C PHE A 453 -19.73 -18.63 23.34
N GLY A 454 -18.83 -18.28 22.43
CA GLY A 454 -19.01 -17.16 21.49
C GLY A 454 -18.61 -15.78 22.05
N ASN A 455 -17.96 -15.72 23.21
CA ASN A 455 -17.46 -14.46 23.76
C ASN A 455 -16.13 -14.08 23.13
N LYS A 456 -15.94 -12.78 22.86
CA LYS A 456 -14.67 -12.24 22.38
C LYS A 456 -13.62 -12.33 23.49
N VAL A 457 -12.57 -13.10 23.25
CA VAL A 457 -11.41 -13.27 24.15
C VAL A 457 -10.11 -12.95 23.44
N GLU A 458 -9.13 -12.42 24.17
CA GLU A 458 -7.79 -12.16 23.63
C GLU A 458 -7.08 -13.50 23.33
N MET A 459 -6.38 -13.54 22.20
CA MET A 459 -5.59 -14.71 21.82
C MET A 459 -4.34 -14.81 22.68
N ASP A 460 -3.93 -16.04 22.98
CA ASP A 460 -2.72 -16.32 23.76
C ASP A 460 -1.68 -17.11 22.95
N SER A 461 -0.53 -17.41 23.56
CA SER A 461 0.56 -18.17 22.93
C SER A 461 0.16 -19.59 22.45
N GLY A 462 -0.94 -20.12 22.96
CA GLY A 462 -1.61 -21.34 22.52
C GLY A 462 -2.27 -21.22 21.15
N ASP A 463 -2.56 -20.02 20.65
CA ASP A 463 -3.30 -19.80 19.40
C ASP A 463 -2.43 -19.62 18.16
N TYR A 464 -1.18 -19.24 18.34
CA TYR A 464 -0.29 -18.89 17.23
C TYR A 464 1.17 -19.24 17.50
N LYS A 465 1.96 -19.24 16.44
CA LYS A 465 3.43 -19.29 16.49
C LYS A 465 3.98 -17.92 16.14
N VAL A 466 4.85 -17.38 16.99
CA VAL A 466 5.53 -16.11 16.73
C VAL A 466 6.89 -16.35 16.10
N THR A 467 7.23 -15.58 15.08
CA THR A 467 8.60 -15.43 14.57
C THR A 467 9.00 -13.96 14.60
N LYS A 468 10.29 -13.68 14.78
CA LYS A 468 10.86 -12.33 14.81
C LYS A 468 11.80 -12.18 13.61
N PRO A 469 11.29 -11.76 12.42
CA PRO A 469 12.13 -11.63 11.23
C PRO A 469 13.26 -10.61 11.44
N GLU A 470 12.92 -9.51 12.11
CA GLU A 470 13.84 -8.47 12.55
C GLU A 470 13.51 -8.04 14.00
N ARG A 471 14.31 -7.12 14.55
CA ARG A 471 14.20 -6.65 15.95
C ARG A 471 12.78 -6.20 16.30
N ASP A 472 12.20 -5.38 15.43
CA ASP A 472 10.92 -4.67 15.65
C ASP A 472 9.79 -5.25 14.80
N GLN A 473 10.00 -6.42 14.21
CA GLN A 473 9.00 -7.12 13.41
C GLN A 473 8.52 -8.38 14.12
N ARG A 474 7.20 -8.63 14.05
CA ARG A 474 6.59 -9.86 14.54
C ARG A 474 5.70 -10.45 13.46
N LEU A 475 5.80 -11.75 13.28
CA LEU A 475 4.88 -12.52 12.47
C LEU A 475 4.21 -13.58 13.34
N PHE A 476 2.90 -13.43 13.50
CA PHE A 476 1.99 -14.32 14.20
C PHE A 476 1.34 -15.26 13.19
N THR A 477 1.76 -16.52 13.15
CA THR A 477 1.16 -17.56 12.31
C THR A 477 0.10 -18.29 13.12
N LEU A 478 -1.17 -18.16 12.75
CA LEU A 478 -2.27 -18.78 13.50
C LEU A 478 -2.21 -20.31 13.34
N LYS A 479 -2.47 -21.04 14.43
CA LYS A 479 -2.54 -22.50 14.41
C LYS A 479 -3.81 -22.95 13.69
N GLN A 480 -3.81 -24.19 13.22
CA GLN A 480 -4.96 -24.76 12.52
C GLN A 480 -6.22 -24.72 13.41
N GLY A 481 -7.34 -24.29 12.84
CA GLY A 481 -8.63 -24.19 13.54
C GLY A 481 -8.84 -22.88 14.32
N VAL A 482 -7.78 -22.12 14.59
CA VAL A 482 -7.87 -20.82 15.26
C VAL A 482 -8.46 -19.78 14.31
N ARG A 483 -9.48 -19.05 14.77
CA ARG A 483 -10.22 -18.05 13.99
C ARG A 483 -10.09 -16.67 14.62
N CYS A 484 -9.20 -15.83 14.08
CA CYS A 484 -9.06 -14.44 14.50
C CYS A 484 -10.24 -13.60 13.99
N ILE A 485 -10.91 -12.90 14.89
CA ILE A 485 -12.10 -12.11 14.59
C ILE A 485 -11.90 -10.59 14.70
N ASP A 486 -10.84 -10.16 15.36
CA ASP A 486 -10.55 -8.75 15.59
C ASP A 486 -9.03 -8.60 15.76
N VAL A 487 -8.47 -7.58 15.13
CA VAL A 487 -7.08 -7.17 15.32
C VAL A 487 -7.10 -5.70 15.72
N SER A 488 -6.45 -5.39 16.83
CA SER A 488 -6.29 -4.02 17.30
C SER A 488 -4.82 -3.67 17.46
N TYR A 489 -4.50 -2.42 17.19
CA TYR A 489 -3.19 -1.85 17.46
C TYR A 489 -3.35 -0.63 18.35
N ASP A 490 -2.64 -0.60 19.48
CA ASP A 490 -2.65 0.50 20.44
C ASP A 490 -4.08 0.96 20.80
N ARG A 491 -4.95 -0.03 21.07
CA ARG A 491 -6.39 0.07 21.41
C ARG A 491 -7.33 0.47 20.29
N GLU A 492 -6.84 0.82 19.11
CA GLU A 492 -7.70 1.01 17.96
C GLU A 492 -7.93 -0.32 17.25
N THR A 493 -9.19 -0.72 17.07
CA THR A 493 -9.51 -1.86 16.20
C THR A 493 -9.25 -1.45 14.75
N ILE A 494 -8.23 -2.07 14.14
CA ILE A 494 -7.88 -1.84 12.74
C ILE A 494 -8.63 -2.79 11.79
N TRP A 495 -9.00 -3.98 12.26
CA TRP A 495 -9.67 -4.98 11.45
C TRP A 495 -10.68 -5.78 12.26
N ARG A 496 -11.83 -6.08 11.64
CA ARG A 496 -12.85 -6.99 12.16
C ARG A 496 -13.23 -8.04 11.14
N TYR A 497 -13.64 -9.20 11.62
CA TYR A 497 -14.12 -10.30 10.81
C TYR A 497 -15.26 -9.87 9.88
N ASN A 498 -15.13 -10.28 8.63
CA ASN A 498 -16.16 -10.17 7.61
C ASN A 498 -16.41 -11.58 7.03
N PRO A 499 -17.64 -12.12 7.16
CA PRO A 499 -17.97 -13.45 6.66
C PRO A 499 -17.61 -13.69 5.19
N ASN A 500 -17.69 -12.66 4.34
CA ASN A 500 -17.40 -12.75 2.92
C ASN A 500 -15.90 -12.88 2.60
N LYS A 501 -15.02 -12.62 3.57
CA LYS A 501 -13.56 -12.59 3.40
C LYS A 501 -12.83 -13.73 4.10
N GLY A 502 -13.50 -14.42 5.03
CA GLY A 502 -12.91 -15.50 5.81
C GLY A 502 -12.03 -15.00 6.95
N TYR A 503 -11.08 -15.84 7.37
CA TYR A 503 -10.19 -15.59 8.51
C TYR A 503 -8.74 -15.42 8.04
N PRO A 504 -7.96 -14.54 8.68
CA PRO A 504 -6.53 -14.43 8.37
C PRO A 504 -5.82 -15.72 8.81
N LYS A 505 -4.77 -16.12 8.08
CA LYS A 505 -3.86 -17.21 8.43
C LYS A 505 -2.65 -16.72 9.24
N SER A 506 -2.23 -15.48 9.01
CA SER A 506 -1.17 -14.86 9.78
C SER A 506 -1.31 -13.35 9.82
N ILE A 507 -0.78 -12.75 10.89
CA ILE A 507 -0.73 -11.33 11.11
C ILE A 507 0.75 -10.95 11.24
N PHE A 508 1.22 -10.05 10.38
CA PHE A 508 2.54 -9.44 10.49
C PHE A 508 2.37 -8.03 11.02
N CYS A 509 3.25 -7.63 11.93
CA CYS A 509 3.33 -6.28 12.45
C CYS A 509 4.79 -5.84 12.40
N ASP A 510 5.02 -4.77 11.66
CA ASP A 510 6.23 -3.97 11.78
C ASP A 510 5.92 -2.82 12.74
N TYR A 511 6.45 -2.89 13.96
CA TYR A 511 6.24 -1.83 14.93
C TYR A 511 6.91 -0.55 14.44
N SER A 512 8.12 -0.62 13.89
CA SER A 512 8.91 0.53 13.44
C SER A 512 8.21 1.34 12.33
N ASP A 513 7.57 0.66 11.37
CA ASP A 513 6.94 1.33 10.24
C ASP A 513 5.43 1.58 10.41
N CYS A 514 4.85 1.24 11.57
CA CYS A 514 3.39 1.20 11.77
C CYS A 514 2.67 0.39 10.68
N GLU A 515 3.21 -0.77 10.30
CA GLU A 515 2.62 -1.59 9.24
C GLU A 515 2.03 -2.85 9.84
N ILE A 516 0.77 -3.14 9.48
CA ILE A 516 0.11 -4.38 9.84
C ILE A 516 -0.41 -5.06 8.58
N ILE A 517 -0.01 -6.31 8.39
CA ILE A 517 -0.39 -7.10 7.23
C ILE A 517 -1.13 -8.35 7.69
N LEU A 518 -2.40 -8.46 7.29
CA LEU A 518 -3.19 -9.66 7.48
C LEU A 518 -3.15 -10.50 6.21
N ARG A 519 -2.63 -11.72 6.32
CA ARG A 519 -2.51 -12.65 5.21
C ARG A 519 -3.72 -13.59 5.19
N PHE A 520 -4.41 -13.68 4.06
CA PHE A 520 -5.50 -14.62 3.79
C PHE A 520 -5.11 -15.63 2.70
N ASP A 521 -6.04 -16.48 2.29
CA ASP A 521 -5.81 -17.48 1.24
C ASP A 521 -5.53 -16.87 -0.14
N LYS A 522 -6.29 -15.83 -0.50
CA LYS A 522 -6.29 -15.24 -1.85
C LYS A 522 -5.72 -13.83 -1.91
N PHE A 523 -5.49 -13.19 -0.77
CA PHE A 523 -5.06 -11.80 -0.71
C PHE A 523 -4.38 -11.48 0.62
N PHE A 524 -3.79 -10.29 0.68
CA PHE A 524 -3.34 -9.62 1.89
C PHE A 524 -4.18 -8.36 2.10
N ILE A 525 -4.42 -8.01 3.36
CA ILE A 525 -4.90 -6.68 3.75
C ILE A 525 -3.73 -5.99 4.43
N LEU A 526 -3.33 -4.84 3.91
CA LEU A 526 -2.26 -4.02 4.43
C LEU A 526 -2.88 -2.80 5.10
N PHE A 527 -2.42 -2.52 6.31
CA PHE A 527 -2.74 -1.35 7.09
C PHE A 527 -1.45 -0.57 7.29
N GLU A 528 -1.44 0.68 6.84
CA GLU A 528 -0.33 1.61 7.06
C GLU A 528 -0.88 2.85 7.73
N GLN A 529 -0.23 3.29 8.80
CA GLN A 529 -0.60 4.55 9.42
C GLN A 529 -0.08 5.72 8.57
N ASN A 530 -0.93 6.69 8.23
CA ASN A 530 -0.54 7.88 7.49
C ASN A 530 0.04 8.98 8.42
N GLU A 531 0.38 10.14 7.87
CA GLU A 531 0.97 11.26 8.64
C GLU A 531 0.01 11.77 9.73
N ASN A 532 -1.30 11.66 9.52
CA ASN A 532 -2.33 12.06 10.48
C ASN A 532 -2.61 11.01 11.57
N SER A 533 -1.77 9.97 11.69
CA SER A 533 -1.99 8.83 12.59
C SER A 533 -3.24 7.99 12.26
N GLU A 534 -3.81 8.12 11.06
CA GLU A 534 -4.95 7.32 10.61
C GLU A 534 -4.49 6.09 9.83
N TRP A 535 -5.21 4.97 10.00
CA TRP A 535 -4.91 3.74 9.28
C TRP A 535 -5.49 3.75 7.87
N GLU A 536 -4.63 3.73 6.87
CA GLU A 536 -4.98 3.51 5.47
C GLU A 536 -4.97 2.02 5.13
N LEU A 537 -6.06 1.56 4.53
CA LEU A 537 -6.22 0.17 4.10
C LEU A 537 -5.88 0.01 2.62
N SER A 538 -5.16 -1.06 2.28
CA SER A 538 -4.97 -1.52 0.90
C SER A 538 -5.15 -3.04 0.81
N LEU A 539 -5.94 -3.51 -0.18
CA LEU A 539 -6.04 -4.94 -0.49
C LEU A 539 -5.09 -5.32 -1.62
N CYS A 540 -4.26 -6.34 -1.38
CA CYS A 540 -3.33 -6.89 -2.37
C CYS A 540 -3.71 -8.33 -2.71
N SER A 541 -4.22 -8.58 -3.91
CA SER A 541 -4.55 -9.95 -4.35
C SER A 541 -3.28 -10.75 -4.61
N ILE A 542 -3.25 -12.01 -4.14
CA ILE A 542 -2.15 -12.93 -4.46
C ILE A 542 -2.26 -13.25 -5.97
N PRO A 543 -1.17 -13.10 -6.77
CA PRO A 543 -1.22 -13.31 -8.21
C PRO A 543 -1.61 -14.74 -8.61
N ARG A 544 -2.91 -14.97 -8.87
CA ARG A 544 -3.46 -16.30 -9.21
C ARG A 544 -2.89 -16.92 -10.49
N HIS A 545 -2.45 -16.06 -11.40
CA HIS A 545 -1.87 -16.47 -12.68
C HIS A 545 -0.41 -16.90 -12.55
N LEU A 546 0.29 -16.48 -11.49
CA LEU A 546 1.67 -16.84 -11.26
C LEU A 546 1.76 -18.22 -10.61
N LYS A 547 2.32 -19.19 -11.34
CA LYS A 547 2.47 -20.58 -10.90
C LYS A 547 3.94 -20.99 -10.94
N LEU A 548 4.42 -21.53 -9.83
CA LEU A 548 5.78 -22.04 -9.68
C LEU A 548 5.73 -23.58 -9.71
N TYR A 549 6.70 -24.21 -10.35
CA TYR A 549 6.76 -25.67 -10.48
C TYR A 549 8.13 -26.19 -10.07
N THR A 550 8.14 -27.36 -9.44
CA THR A 550 9.33 -28.18 -9.20
C THR A 550 9.30 -29.43 -10.09
N LYS A 551 10.37 -30.23 -10.07
CA LYS A 551 10.41 -31.54 -10.71
C LYS A 551 10.25 -32.65 -9.68
N ASP A 552 9.41 -33.64 -9.98
CA ASP A 552 9.33 -34.87 -9.20
C ASP A 552 10.50 -35.83 -9.51
N LYS A 553 10.50 -37.02 -8.89
CA LYS A 553 11.53 -38.05 -9.12
C LYS A 553 11.59 -38.54 -10.57
N ASN A 554 10.52 -38.38 -11.33
CA ASN A 554 10.40 -38.77 -12.74
C ASN A 554 10.66 -37.60 -13.69
N SER A 555 11.14 -36.45 -13.18
CA SER A 555 11.36 -35.21 -13.94
C SER A 555 10.09 -34.54 -14.49
N ASN A 556 8.91 -34.88 -13.97
CA ASN A 556 7.67 -34.20 -14.34
C ASN A 556 7.50 -32.91 -13.53
N TYR A 557 6.93 -31.88 -14.18
CA TYR A 557 6.60 -30.64 -13.50
C TYR A 557 5.42 -30.80 -12.53
N VAL A 558 5.64 -30.48 -11.26
CA VAL A 558 4.63 -30.49 -10.20
C VAL A 558 4.43 -29.07 -9.67
N LEU A 559 3.17 -28.64 -9.60
CA LEU A 559 2.80 -27.32 -9.09
C LEU A 559 3.18 -27.19 -7.62
N MET A 560 3.94 -26.14 -7.30
CA MET A 560 4.32 -25.81 -5.93
C MET A 560 3.13 -25.22 -5.15
N ASN A 561 3.20 -25.37 -3.83
CA ASN A 561 2.21 -24.88 -2.88
C ASN A 561 2.91 -24.36 -1.59
N GLU A 562 2.14 -24.06 -0.55
CA GLU A 562 2.66 -23.56 0.74
C GLU A 562 3.57 -24.56 1.51
N ASP A 563 3.64 -25.84 1.10
CA ASP A 563 4.64 -26.77 1.62
C ASP A 563 6.02 -26.48 1.05
N HIS A 564 6.10 -25.87 -0.13
CA HIS A 564 7.33 -25.59 -0.87
C HIS A 564 7.84 -24.16 -0.64
N TYR A 565 6.95 -23.21 -0.38
CA TYR A 565 7.31 -21.81 -0.18
C TYR A 565 6.50 -21.14 0.92
N LYS A 566 6.99 -20.00 1.40
CA LYS A 566 6.26 -19.08 2.27
C LYS A 566 5.88 -17.84 1.48
N LEU A 567 4.62 -17.45 1.57
CA LEU A 567 4.11 -16.22 1.00
C LEU A 567 4.27 -15.05 1.97
N GLU A 568 4.78 -13.95 1.47
CA GLU A 568 4.91 -12.67 2.19
C GLU A 568 4.55 -11.51 1.24
N THR A 569 4.29 -10.33 1.80
CA THR A 569 4.11 -9.10 1.03
C THR A 569 4.76 -7.92 1.75
N ASN A 570 4.85 -6.78 1.09
CA ASN A 570 5.34 -5.51 1.64
C ASN A 570 4.46 -4.33 1.16
N LEU A 571 4.73 -3.11 1.66
CA LEU A 571 4.07 -1.86 1.25
C LEU A 571 4.17 -1.55 -0.24
N ALA A 572 5.23 -2.02 -0.92
CA ALA A 572 5.35 -1.95 -2.38
C ALA A 572 4.38 -2.91 -3.10
N ARG A 573 3.44 -3.54 -2.38
CA ARG A 573 2.46 -4.52 -2.87
C ARG A 573 3.13 -5.65 -3.65
N THR A 574 4.33 -6.03 -3.24
CA THR A 574 5.09 -7.10 -3.87
C THR A 574 4.78 -8.41 -3.18
N THR A 575 4.16 -9.35 -3.90
CA THR A 575 4.01 -10.71 -3.40
C THR A 575 5.33 -11.46 -3.53
N LEU A 576 5.83 -12.00 -2.42
CA LEU A 576 7.10 -12.69 -2.30
C LEU A 576 6.86 -14.18 -2.02
N TYR A 577 7.32 -15.03 -2.93
CA TYR A 577 7.37 -16.49 -2.79
C TYR A 577 8.78 -16.86 -2.31
N LYS A 578 8.97 -16.93 -0.99
CA LYS A 578 10.24 -17.37 -0.39
C LYS A 578 10.29 -18.89 -0.36
N LEU A 579 11.12 -19.48 -1.22
CA LEU A 579 11.25 -20.93 -1.33
C LEU A 579 11.90 -21.49 -0.06
N LYS A 580 11.36 -22.60 0.46
CA LYS A 580 11.94 -23.27 1.63
C LYS A 580 13.27 -23.94 1.24
N ARG A 581 14.14 -24.15 2.23
CA ARG A 581 15.45 -24.74 2.01
C ARG A 581 15.34 -26.11 1.32
N GLY A 582 16.10 -26.31 0.25
CA GLY A 582 16.15 -27.57 -0.52
C GLY A 582 15.10 -27.68 -1.63
N ILE A 583 14.19 -26.73 -1.77
CA ILE A 583 13.22 -26.70 -2.87
C ILE A 583 13.88 -26.18 -4.15
N MET A 584 13.78 -26.96 -5.22
CA MET A 584 14.33 -26.65 -6.54
C MET A 584 13.21 -26.16 -7.46
N CYS A 585 13.06 -24.85 -7.61
CA CYS A 585 12.10 -24.29 -8.57
C CYS A 585 12.66 -24.38 -9.98
N SER A 586 11.95 -25.10 -10.85
CA SER A 586 12.42 -25.42 -12.20
C SER A 586 11.67 -24.67 -13.29
N LEU A 587 10.47 -24.14 -13.00
CA LEU A 587 9.64 -23.48 -14.00
C LEU A 587 8.70 -22.46 -13.33
N VAL A 588 8.60 -21.28 -13.92
CA VAL A 588 7.67 -20.21 -13.53
C VAL A 588 6.80 -19.85 -14.72
N LYS A 589 5.49 -19.94 -14.53
CA LYS A 589 4.48 -19.57 -15.54
C LYS A 589 3.61 -18.42 -15.06
N TYR A 590 3.18 -17.58 -15.98
CA TYR A 590 2.10 -16.60 -15.75
C TYR A 590 0.96 -16.89 -16.73
N GLY A 591 -0.18 -17.37 -16.20
CA GLY A 591 -1.20 -18.00 -17.02
C GLY A 591 -0.63 -19.26 -17.68
N ASP A 592 -0.75 -19.34 -19.01
CA ASP A 592 -0.18 -20.44 -19.80
C ASP A 592 1.23 -20.16 -20.33
N GLN A 593 1.70 -18.90 -20.23
CA GLN A 593 3.00 -18.50 -20.73
C GLN A 593 4.12 -18.91 -19.78
N VAL A 594 5.22 -19.43 -20.35
CA VAL A 594 6.47 -19.69 -19.62
C VAL A 594 7.22 -18.37 -19.48
N VAL A 595 7.38 -17.91 -18.24
CA VAL A 595 8.16 -16.70 -17.93
C VAL A 595 9.62 -17.06 -17.75
N TRP A 596 9.91 -18.16 -17.05
CA TRP A 596 11.27 -18.64 -16.82
C TRP A 596 11.30 -20.14 -16.64
N GLU A 597 12.37 -20.76 -17.13
CA GLU A 597 12.67 -22.18 -16.96
C GLU A 597 14.14 -22.33 -16.56
N HIS A 598 14.39 -23.23 -15.59
CA HIS A 598 15.71 -23.47 -15.05
C HIS A 598 16.63 -24.10 -16.09
N LYS A 599 17.88 -23.62 -16.13
CA LYS A 599 18.96 -24.17 -16.96
C LYS A 599 20.00 -24.86 -16.08
N GLU A 600 20.59 -25.94 -16.59
CA GLU A 600 21.46 -26.86 -15.83
C GLU A 600 22.61 -26.18 -15.05
N TYR A 601 23.13 -25.06 -15.56
CA TYR A 601 24.24 -24.32 -14.96
C TYR A 601 23.82 -23.09 -14.12
N GLU A 602 22.53 -22.83 -13.99
CA GLU A 602 22.02 -21.69 -13.21
C GLU A 602 21.67 -22.10 -11.77
N PRO A 603 21.93 -21.24 -10.77
CA PRO A 603 21.49 -21.50 -9.41
C PRO A 603 19.96 -21.46 -9.33
N TYR A 604 19.39 -22.42 -8.59
CA TYR A 604 17.96 -22.41 -8.27
C TYR A 604 17.59 -21.12 -7.52
N PRO A 605 16.41 -20.56 -7.81
CA PRO A 605 15.97 -19.36 -7.11
C PRO A 605 15.71 -19.68 -5.65
N GLU A 606 15.92 -18.67 -4.82
CA GLU A 606 15.53 -18.66 -3.41
C GLU A 606 14.21 -17.92 -3.24
N LYS A 607 13.91 -16.98 -4.13
CA LYS A 607 12.74 -16.12 -4.08
C LYS A 607 12.22 -15.81 -5.47
N VAL A 608 10.91 -15.82 -5.63
CA VAL A 608 10.22 -15.23 -6.78
C VAL A 608 9.35 -14.09 -6.26
N SER A 609 9.44 -12.91 -6.85
CA SER A 609 8.66 -11.75 -6.44
C SER A 609 7.82 -11.22 -7.59
N CYS A 610 6.59 -10.83 -7.33
CA CYS A 610 5.71 -10.20 -8.31
C CYS A 610 5.15 -8.91 -7.73
N VAL A 611 5.38 -7.79 -8.42
CA VAL A 611 4.91 -6.47 -7.97
C VAL A 611 3.52 -6.22 -8.53
N LEU A 612 2.56 -5.97 -7.63
CA LEU A 612 1.19 -5.70 -8.05
C LEU A 612 1.11 -4.36 -8.80
N GLY A 613 0.62 -4.40 -10.03
CA GLY A 613 0.43 -3.19 -10.85
C GLY A 613 1.68 -2.70 -11.59
N LEU A 614 2.78 -3.44 -11.61
CA LEU A 614 3.92 -3.15 -12.50
C LEU A 614 4.15 -4.24 -13.54
N ASN A 615 3.29 -5.27 -13.59
CA ASN A 615 3.43 -6.43 -14.48
C ASN A 615 4.89 -6.93 -14.57
N SER A 616 5.55 -7.03 -13.41
CA SER A 616 6.95 -7.40 -13.28
C SER A 616 7.10 -8.61 -12.37
N ILE A 617 7.89 -9.58 -12.80
CA ILE A 617 8.28 -10.77 -12.04
C ILE A 617 9.79 -10.75 -11.92
N ARG A 618 10.31 -10.96 -10.71
CA ARG A 618 11.74 -11.12 -10.47
C ARG A 618 12.03 -12.49 -9.90
N ILE A 619 13.09 -13.11 -10.39
CA ILE A 619 13.57 -14.41 -9.95
C ILE A 619 14.95 -14.18 -9.35
N CYS A 620 15.07 -14.42 -8.05
CA CYS A 620 16.28 -14.11 -7.28
C CYS A 620 16.98 -15.40 -6.84
N SER A 621 18.26 -15.51 -7.17
CA SER A 621 19.15 -16.61 -6.79
C SER A 621 20.41 -16.02 -6.14
N GLY A 622 20.48 -16.02 -4.81
CA GLY A 622 21.52 -15.31 -4.06
C GLY A 622 21.53 -13.80 -4.37
N ASP A 623 22.71 -13.27 -4.71
CA ASP A 623 22.91 -11.85 -5.06
C ASP A 623 22.50 -11.49 -6.50
N LYS A 624 22.05 -12.48 -7.29
CA LYS A 624 21.64 -12.29 -8.68
C LYS A 624 20.12 -12.27 -8.78
N TYR A 625 19.61 -11.45 -9.69
CA TYR A 625 18.22 -11.58 -10.10
C TYR A 625 18.03 -11.35 -11.59
N ILE A 626 17.00 -12.00 -12.13
CA ILE A 626 16.48 -11.80 -13.48
C ILE A 626 15.12 -11.13 -13.34
N ALA A 627 14.93 -10.01 -14.02
CA ALA A 627 13.66 -9.30 -14.06
C ALA A 627 12.96 -9.50 -15.39
N PHE A 628 11.68 -9.86 -15.32
CA PHE A 628 10.77 -10.02 -16.43
C PHE A 628 9.71 -8.93 -16.33
N GLU A 629 9.34 -8.37 -17.46
CA GLU A 629 8.23 -7.42 -17.57
C GLU A 629 7.28 -7.89 -18.66
N SER A 630 5.99 -7.64 -18.47
CA SER A 630 4.97 -7.90 -19.49
C SER A 630 4.64 -6.61 -20.24
N LYS A 631 4.93 -6.58 -21.54
CA LYS A 631 4.44 -5.56 -22.48
C LYS A 631 3.27 -6.15 -23.27
N ARG A 632 2.08 -5.52 -23.17
CA ARG A 632 0.83 -5.96 -23.82
C ARG A 632 0.54 -7.47 -23.63
N GLY A 633 0.77 -7.97 -22.41
CA GLY A 633 0.50 -9.36 -22.04
C GLY A 633 1.57 -10.39 -22.45
N LEU A 634 2.66 -9.99 -23.09
CA LEU A 634 3.80 -10.86 -23.38
C LEU A 634 4.97 -10.57 -22.45
N TRP A 635 5.46 -11.63 -21.80
CA TRP A 635 6.60 -11.54 -20.88
C TRP A 635 7.92 -11.61 -21.63
N SER A 636 8.82 -10.66 -21.33
CA SER A 636 10.19 -10.67 -21.84
C SER A 636 11.19 -10.37 -20.72
N VAL A 637 12.42 -10.82 -20.91
CA VAL A 637 13.53 -10.48 -20.00
C VAL A 637 13.90 -9.03 -20.22
N LYS A 638 13.91 -8.26 -19.13
CA LYS A 638 14.32 -6.85 -19.17
C LYS A 638 15.77 -6.65 -18.70
N HIS A 639 16.13 -7.26 -17.57
CA HIS A 639 17.44 -7.06 -16.94
C HIS A 639 18.03 -8.32 -16.33
N TYR A 640 19.35 -8.46 -16.46
CA TYR A 640 20.18 -9.30 -15.62
C TYR A 640 21.00 -8.38 -14.71
N MET A 641 20.74 -8.39 -13.41
CA MET A 641 21.48 -7.55 -12.47
C MET A 641 22.18 -8.40 -11.40
N PHE A 642 23.42 -8.01 -11.12
CA PHE A 642 24.19 -8.46 -9.97
C PHE A 642 24.06 -7.37 -8.90
N ARG A 643 23.62 -7.71 -7.68
CA ARG A 643 23.83 -6.78 -6.57
C ARG A 643 25.34 -6.67 -6.35
N LEU A 644 25.89 -5.48 -6.59
CA LEU A 644 27.21 -5.13 -6.06
C LEU A 644 27.08 -5.15 -4.54
N ASN A 645 27.73 -6.11 -3.89
CA ASN A 645 27.78 -6.19 -2.45
C ASN A 645 28.29 -4.86 -1.88
N LYS A 646 27.49 -4.20 -1.04
CA LYS A 646 28.00 -3.19 -0.10
C LYS A 646 28.93 -3.94 0.85
N LYS A 647 30.24 -3.70 0.70
CA LYS A 647 31.22 -3.97 1.74
C LYS A 647 30.90 -3.17 2.99
#